data_AF-A0A069E247-F1
#
_entry.id   AF-A0A069E247-F1
#
_cell.length_a   1.000
_cell.length_b   1.000
_cell.length_c   1.000
_cell.angle_alpha   90.00
_cell.angle_beta   90.00
_cell.angle_gamma   90.00
#
_symmetry.space_group_name_H-M   'P 1'
#
loop_
_entity.id
_entity.type
_entity.pdbx_description
1 polymer ?
#
loop_
_entity_poly.entity_id
_entity_poly.type
_entity_poly.pdbx_seq_one_letter_code
_entity_poly.pdbx_strand_id
1 'polypeptide(L)'
;MWVFPKSGPFDSNRKSKLDQFFSGQNAATSVVREAIQNSLDAALDKSGPPVVVYFKLFDRQWADFQRFISTEDEGLSLNDHTKCDDLGRYAEDFEGKTIRCLSVEDYGTRGLTGSTDKNKALSGSNFVGFWWNEGITGKGSGTLGNHGVGKTTLTRISGMSTIWAVTKRSDDDREFLIGFSNLPFHQLDDCSYLGYGRFGKTASDGSSFMPVEDGDTIASFAKTFSLDRAGYGLSVLIPAVHDNVGHDSILEALLDDYYWPILRGRLNVSITDEISGQATNIDAESLNGAISKIKDKKKLEKTNLLVNKARQVMQMKEDRHPNYFIGMQPAVEGDDEKSKRANLKASCFSEDNLQRIKDQYEKGHMVGVQFGVDLVPIKGDATTGIFEVFLQAASEKAPNGISQFLRNGIILSEQKDNISGRFGCCFIIVEDKEMSDYLGLAEGPAHTKWLIGTLKDHKKFKSDWPLRFAMDAARELYRILVGEDEEKDKIEGFAADIFSIKKPSQNDASEAKKQKGKKTKKPEITKRERATELVRIDREQARTGFSIVPVAGLSDVMAGEDITLPLTIEIETAYLSVGGNARSFKDYTPIDFDFSSTIGVEITPEKAAKVLTQNGNKLVVEVQKPEFKVVASGFDRHRDLLIKTEVKVGG
;
A
#
# COMPACT_ATOMS: atom_id res chain seq x y z
N MET A 1 32.81 6.79 18.57
CA MET A 1 32.70 8.20 18.13
C MET A 1 31.91 8.25 16.83
N TRP A 2 31.41 9.43 16.46
CA TRP A 2 30.71 9.66 15.20
C TRP A 2 31.69 9.83 14.03
N VAL A 3 31.30 9.31 12.88
CA VAL A 3 32.02 9.48 11.62
C VAL A 3 31.05 9.98 10.58
N PHE A 4 31.29 11.18 10.07
CA PHE A 4 30.57 11.78 8.97
C PHE A 4 31.46 11.76 7.71
N PRO A 5 31.12 10.97 6.69
CA PRO A 5 31.90 10.92 5.46
C PRO A 5 31.91 12.27 4.75
N LYS A 6 33.11 12.76 4.47
CA LYS A 6 33.34 13.91 3.60
C LYS A 6 33.03 13.54 2.15
N SER A 7 32.46 14.48 1.41
CA SER A 7 32.15 14.32 -0.01
C SER A 7 33.45 14.29 -0.82
N GLY A 8 33.64 13.23 -1.59
CA GLY A 8 34.76 13.06 -2.51
C GLY A 8 34.41 13.45 -3.96
N PRO A 9 35.41 13.48 -4.86
CA PRO A 9 35.23 13.89 -6.25
C PRO A 9 34.30 12.98 -7.08
N PHE A 10 33.99 11.78 -6.57
CA PHE A 10 33.11 10.82 -7.23
C PHE A 10 31.73 10.72 -6.56
N ASP A 11 31.52 11.44 -5.46
CA ASP A 11 30.25 11.45 -4.77
C ASP A 11 29.27 12.42 -5.43
N SER A 12 28.00 12.03 -5.47
CA SER A 12 26.95 12.94 -5.89
C SER A 12 26.42 13.71 -4.69
N ASN A 13 26.42 15.03 -4.76
CA ASN A 13 25.69 15.87 -3.81
C ASN A 13 24.20 15.59 -3.97
N ARG A 14 23.59 14.90 -3.01
CA ARG A 14 22.16 14.58 -3.02
C ARG A 14 21.47 15.41 -1.95
N LYS A 15 20.46 16.19 -2.36
CA LYS A 15 19.52 16.76 -1.39
C LYS A 15 18.75 15.61 -0.75
N SER A 16 18.75 15.53 0.57
CA SER A 16 18.11 14.41 1.28
C SER A 16 16.64 14.31 0.88
N LYS A 17 16.15 13.09 0.68
CA LYS A 17 14.72 12.82 0.42
C LYS A 17 13.87 12.97 1.70
N LEU A 18 14.39 13.60 2.76
CA LEU A 18 13.64 13.92 3.97
C LEU A 18 12.29 14.59 3.67
N ASP A 19 12.20 15.43 2.64
CA ASP A 19 10.93 16.08 2.28
C ASP A 19 9.91 15.16 1.56
N GLN A 20 10.35 14.13 0.84
CA GLN A 20 9.48 13.37 -0.09
C GLN A 20 8.66 12.24 0.54
N PHE A 21 8.93 11.85 1.80
CA PHE A 21 8.27 10.69 2.42
C PHE A 21 7.17 11.04 3.44
N PHE A 22 6.92 12.32 3.75
CA PHE A 22 5.85 12.71 4.68
C PHE A 22 5.06 13.92 4.19
N SER A 23 4.28 13.71 3.14
CA SER A 23 3.01 14.39 2.96
C SER A 23 1.88 13.39 3.25
N GLY A 24 1.68 12.99 4.53
CA GLY A 24 0.43 12.29 4.87
C GLY A 24 0.31 11.39 6.12
N GLN A 25 1.39 10.97 6.82
CA GLN A 25 1.25 10.08 7.99
C GLN A 25 1.70 10.71 9.32
N ASN A 26 1.02 10.32 10.41
CA ASN A 26 1.31 10.71 11.80
C ASN A 26 2.61 10.03 12.29
N ALA A 27 3.56 10.81 12.81
CA ALA A 27 4.87 10.34 13.28
C ALA A 27 4.78 9.19 14.30
N ALA A 28 3.81 9.25 15.22
CA ALA A 28 3.58 8.20 16.21
C ALA A 28 3.17 6.87 15.55
N THR A 29 2.30 6.92 14.54
CA THR A 29 1.89 5.74 13.77
C THR A 29 3.07 5.09 13.07
N SER A 30 3.94 5.89 12.46
CA SER A 30 5.10 5.35 11.74
C SER A 30 6.11 4.67 12.67
N VAL A 31 6.42 5.25 13.84
CA VAL A 31 7.34 4.61 14.80
C VAL A 31 6.75 3.36 15.42
N VAL A 32 5.46 3.36 15.78
CA VAL A 32 4.79 2.19 16.35
C VAL A 32 4.75 1.05 15.34
N ARG A 33 4.38 1.33 14.09
CA ARG A 33 4.39 0.33 13.01
C ARG A 33 5.76 -0.27 12.78
N GLU A 34 6.74 0.58 12.58
CA GLU A 34 8.10 0.12 12.28
C GLU A 34 8.69 -0.69 13.44
N ALA A 35 8.56 -0.19 14.67
CA ALA A 35 9.09 -0.85 15.86
C ALA A 35 8.47 -2.24 16.06
N ILE A 36 7.14 -2.31 16.14
CA ILE A 36 6.45 -3.55 16.48
C ILE A 36 6.57 -4.57 15.35
N GLN A 37 6.53 -4.15 14.08
CA GLN A 37 6.79 -5.05 12.96
C GLN A 37 8.18 -5.68 13.07
N ASN A 38 9.23 -4.88 13.29
CA ASN A 38 10.58 -5.39 13.46
C ASN A 38 10.68 -6.36 14.63
N SER A 39 10.03 -6.06 15.76
CA SER A 39 10.04 -6.93 16.94
C SER A 39 9.30 -8.25 16.70
N LEU A 40 8.13 -8.24 16.05
CA LEU A 40 7.38 -9.45 15.72
C LEU A 40 8.11 -10.33 14.71
N ASP A 41 8.76 -9.73 13.71
CA ASP A 41 9.57 -10.46 12.73
C ASP A 41 10.84 -11.05 13.37
N ALA A 42 11.38 -10.38 14.40
CA ALA A 42 12.56 -10.82 15.14
C ALA A 42 12.26 -11.79 16.30
N ALA A 43 11.02 -12.24 16.49
CA ALA A 43 10.64 -13.15 17.59
C ALA A 43 11.55 -14.40 17.68
N LEU A 44 11.95 -14.77 18.90
CA LEU A 44 12.78 -15.95 19.20
C LEU A 44 12.07 -17.24 18.82
N ASP A 45 10.81 -17.36 19.22
CA ASP A 45 9.95 -18.47 18.86
C ASP A 45 8.55 -17.95 18.52
N LYS A 46 8.09 -18.26 17.31
CA LYS A 46 6.72 -17.93 16.85
C LYS A 46 5.66 -18.78 17.54
N SER A 47 6.00 -19.77 18.37
CA SER A 47 5.09 -20.47 19.29
C SER A 47 5.34 -20.16 20.77
N GLY A 48 6.35 -19.33 21.08
CA GLY A 48 6.78 -19.07 22.45
C GLY A 48 6.00 -17.96 23.16
N PRO A 49 6.54 -17.47 24.29
CA PRO A 49 6.02 -16.30 25.00
C PRO A 49 5.82 -15.08 24.08
N PRO A 50 4.91 -14.15 24.44
CA PRO A 50 4.69 -12.94 23.65
C PRO A 50 5.97 -12.11 23.52
N VAL A 51 6.10 -11.44 22.38
CA VAL A 51 7.07 -10.34 22.23
C VAL A 51 6.62 -9.21 23.15
N VAL A 52 7.56 -8.62 23.88
CA VAL A 52 7.29 -7.48 24.76
C VAL A 52 7.95 -6.25 24.19
N VAL A 53 7.22 -5.14 24.05
CA VAL A 53 7.75 -3.86 23.55
C VAL A 53 7.48 -2.76 24.57
N TYR A 54 8.50 -1.99 24.91
CA TYR A 54 8.40 -0.82 25.78
C TYR A 54 8.64 0.45 24.95
N PHE A 55 7.69 1.37 25.01
CA PHE A 55 7.86 2.75 24.56
C PHE A 55 8.02 3.63 25.78
N LYS A 56 9.15 4.34 25.89
CA LYS A 56 9.44 5.20 27.04
C LYS A 56 9.81 6.61 26.60
N LEU A 57 8.99 7.59 26.97
CA LEU A 57 9.27 9.01 26.78
C LEU A 57 9.87 9.59 28.06
N PHE A 58 10.98 10.32 27.92
CA PHE A 58 11.71 10.91 29.05
C PHE A 58 12.61 12.06 28.61
N ASP A 59 13.03 12.90 29.54
CA ASP A 59 13.94 14.01 29.28
C ASP A 59 15.38 13.68 29.73
N ARG A 60 16.36 14.16 28.97
CA ARG A 60 17.78 14.15 29.35
C ARG A 60 18.41 15.52 29.12
N GLN A 61 19.37 15.89 29.95
CA GLN A 61 20.11 17.12 29.72
C GLN A 61 21.14 16.90 28.61
N TRP A 62 21.43 17.94 27.82
CA TRP A 62 22.50 17.88 26.82
C TRP A 62 23.84 17.37 27.40
N ALA A 63 24.14 17.70 28.65
CA ALA A 63 25.32 17.22 29.37
C ALA A 63 25.42 15.68 29.40
N ASP A 64 24.30 14.97 29.44
CA ASP A 64 24.25 13.50 29.44
C ASP A 64 24.74 12.92 28.09
N PHE A 65 24.60 13.67 27.00
CA PHE A 65 25.03 13.26 25.65
C PHE A 65 26.51 13.49 25.38
N GLN A 66 27.20 14.34 26.17
CA GLN A 66 28.56 14.80 25.86
C GLN A 66 29.57 13.68 25.58
N ARG A 67 29.42 12.52 26.23
CA ARG A 67 30.30 11.35 26.04
C ARG A 67 30.06 10.58 24.75
N PHE A 68 28.94 10.83 24.06
CA PHE A 68 28.46 10.03 22.93
C PHE A 68 28.30 10.84 21.64
N ILE A 69 28.69 12.12 21.64
CA ILE A 69 28.52 13.05 20.51
C ILE A 69 29.84 13.44 19.85
N SER A 70 31.00 13.03 20.36
CA SER A 70 32.28 13.34 19.74
C SER A 70 32.39 12.71 18.34
N THR A 71 33.03 13.41 17.42
CA THR A 71 33.31 12.91 16.07
C THR A 71 34.79 12.54 15.92
N GLU A 72 35.16 11.89 14.80
CA GLU A 72 36.56 11.67 14.43
C GLU A 72 37.25 12.92 13.87
N ASP A 73 36.49 13.94 13.46
CA ASP A 73 37.03 15.22 13.03
C ASP A 73 37.37 16.07 14.27
N GLU A 74 38.65 16.37 14.48
CA GLU A 74 39.12 17.10 15.66
C GLU A 74 38.37 18.43 15.85
N GLY A 75 37.84 18.64 17.05
CA GLY A 75 37.12 19.86 17.41
C GLY A 75 35.64 19.88 17.02
N LEU A 76 35.15 18.90 16.27
CA LEU A 76 33.74 18.78 15.92
C LEU A 76 32.98 17.79 16.81
N SER A 77 31.68 18.07 16.95
CA SER A 77 30.71 17.23 17.62
C SER A 77 29.50 16.98 16.73
N LEU A 78 28.66 16.01 17.09
CA LEU A 78 27.37 15.78 16.45
C LEU A 78 26.53 17.07 16.40
N ASN A 79 26.62 17.93 17.41
CA ASN A 79 25.85 19.17 17.45
C ASN A 79 26.29 20.18 16.39
N ASP A 80 27.58 20.20 16.05
CA ASP A 80 28.10 21.07 14.99
C ASP A 80 27.50 20.67 13.63
N HIS A 81 27.32 19.36 13.40
CA HIS A 81 26.58 18.85 12.26
C HIS A 81 25.09 19.21 12.31
N THR A 82 24.40 19.01 13.43
CA THR A 82 22.94 19.25 13.51
C THR A 82 22.56 20.73 13.48
N LYS A 83 23.44 21.63 13.94
CA LYS A 83 23.19 23.09 13.97
C LYS A 83 23.62 23.81 12.69
N CYS A 84 24.17 23.09 11.72
CA CYS A 84 24.65 23.68 10.47
C CYS A 84 23.52 24.35 9.68
N ASP A 85 23.70 25.62 9.31
CA ASP A 85 22.70 26.43 8.61
C ASP A 85 22.29 25.85 7.24
N ASP A 86 23.17 25.09 6.58
CA ASP A 86 22.87 24.41 5.31
C ASP A 86 21.72 23.40 5.41
N LEU A 87 21.42 22.93 6.63
CA LEU A 87 20.28 22.05 6.91
C LEU A 87 18.94 22.78 6.82
N GLY A 88 18.94 24.12 6.77
CA GLY A 88 17.76 24.96 6.65
C GLY A 88 16.78 24.71 7.80
N ARG A 89 15.54 24.31 7.49
CA ARG A 89 14.51 24.06 8.52
C ARG A 89 14.82 22.90 9.47
N TYR A 90 15.84 22.11 9.16
CA TYR A 90 16.30 20.99 9.98
C TYR A 90 17.51 21.36 10.86
N ALA A 91 18.05 22.58 10.72
CA ALA A 91 19.13 23.06 11.56
C ALA A 91 18.63 23.30 12.98
N GLU A 92 19.25 22.67 13.96
CA GLU A 92 18.95 22.91 15.37
C GLU A 92 20.19 22.74 16.25
N ASP A 93 20.41 23.73 17.11
CA ASP A 93 21.42 23.70 18.17
C ASP A 93 20.83 23.08 19.44
N PHE A 94 21.40 21.99 19.92
CA PHE A 94 20.96 21.27 21.10
C PHE A 94 21.77 21.58 22.36
N GLU A 95 22.82 22.42 22.25
CA GLU A 95 23.70 22.71 23.36
C GLU A 95 22.96 23.38 24.54
N GLY A 96 23.16 22.84 25.74
CA GLY A 96 22.51 23.35 26.96
C GLY A 96 21.00 23.10 27.05
N LYS A 97 20.38 22.45 26.07
CA LYS A 97 18.94 22.15 26.09
C LYS A 97 18.62 20.89 26.90
N THR A 98 17.36 20.81 27.34
CA THR A 98 16.73 19.54 27.74
C THR A 98 16.22 18.85 26.47
N ILE A 99 16.58 17.59 26.31
CA ILE A 99 16.31 16.78 25.12
C ILE A 99 15.24 15.75 25.44
N ARG A 100 14.08 15.90 24.80
CA ARG A 100 12.99 14.93 24.87
C ARG A 100 13.34 13.68 24.07
N CYS A 101 13.37 12.53 24.72
CA CYS A 101 13.81 11.27 24.15
C CYS A 101 12.66 10.24 24.12
N LEU A 102 12.71 9.34 23.15
CA LEU A 102 11.92 8.11 23.11
C LEU A 102 12.88 6.92 23.09
N SER A 103 12.77 6.00 24.04
CA SER A 103 13.32 4.65 23.87
C SER A 103 12.23 3.68 23.38
N VAL A 104 12.64 2.78 22.49
CA VAL A 104 11.84 1.66 22.02
C VAL A 104 12.64 0.39 22.27
N GLU A 105 12.12 -0.48 23.12
CA GLU A 105 12.85 -1.62 23.66
C GLU A 105 12.04 -2.91 23.49
N ASP A 106 12.59 -3.88 22.77
CA ASP A 106 11.92 -5.17 22.55
C ASP A 106 12.57 -6.35 23.29
N TYR A 107 11.76 -7.33 23.67
CA TYR A 107 12.21 -8.55 24.35
C TYR A 107 11.44 -9.76 23.82
N GLY A 108 12.00 -10.95 24.04
CA GLY A 108 11.52 -12.16 23.38
C GLY A 108 11.92 -12.23 21.90
N THR A 109 12.87 -11.40 21.49
CA THR A 109 13.37 -11.27 20.12
C THR A 109 14.84 -11.70 20.02
N ARG A 110 15.34 -11.90 18.80
CA ARG A 110 16.69 -12.40 18.53
C ARG A 110 17.79 -11.33 18.69
N GLY A 111 17.41 -10.06 18.77
CA GLY A 111 18.33 -8.94 18.51
C GLY A 111 18.81 -8.89 17.06
N LEU A 112 19.77 -8.02 16.76
CA LEU A 112 20.34 -7.86 15.42
C LEU A 112 21.43 -8.92 15.17
N THR A 113 21.00 -10.11 14.76
CA THR A 113 21.87 -11.27 14.52
C THR A 113 22.63 -11.24 13.19
N GLY A 114 23.60 -12.14 13.04
CA GLY A 114 24.41 -12.29 11.84
C GLY A 114 25.68 -11.43 11.81
N SER A 115 26.33 -11.36 10.64
CA SER A 115 27.59 -10.65 10.49
C SER A 115 27.44 -9.14 10.68
N THR A 116 28.44 -8.49 11.28
CA THR A 116 28.57 -7.03 11.39
C THR A 116 29.32 -6.40 10.21
N ASP A 117 29.90 -7.20 9.32
CA ASP A 117 30.72 -6.74 8.21
C ASP A 117 29.84 -6.16 7.07
N LYS A 118 29.98 -4.86 6.82
CA LYS A 118 29.26 -4.12 5.75
C LYS A 118 29.40 -4.77 4.37
N ASN A 119 30.52 -5.44 4.10
CA ASN A 119 30.79 -6.05 2.81
C ASN A 119 29.96 -7.33 2.57
N LYS A 120 29.26 -7.82 3.60
CA LYS A 120 28.35 -8.97 3.50
C LYS A 120 26.90 -8.55 3.26
N ALA A 121 26.68 -7.50 2.45
CA ALA A 121 25.36 -6.93 2.13
C ALA A 121 24.30 -7.96 1.66
N LEU A 122 24.73 -9.07 1.03
CA LEU A 122 23.83 -10.12 0.50
C LEU A 122 23.73 -11.37 1.40
N SER A 123 24.35 -11.36 2.58
CA SER A 123 24.40 -12.53 3.47
C SER A 123 23.07 -12.91 4.10
N GLY A 124 22.09 -12.00 4.11
CA GLY A 124 20.87 -12.15 4.90
C GLY A 124 21.07 -11.91 6.40
N SER A 125 22.23 -11.35 6.81
CA SER A 125 22.45 -10.87 8.18
C SER A 125 21.43 -9.78 8.54
N ASN A 126 20.75 -9.95 9.67
CA ASN A 126 19.80 -8.96 10.19
C ASN A 126 20.53 -7.68 10.61
N PHE A 127 21.72 -7.80 11.21
CA PHE A 127 22.56 -6.65 11.54
C PHE A 127 22.91 -5.84 10.29
N VAL A 128 23.41 -6.50 9.24
CA VAL A 128 23.79 -5.82 7.98
C VAL A 128 22.57 -5.26 7.27
N GLY A 129 21.48 -6.01 7.21
CA GLY A 129 20.21 -5.56 6.63
C GLY A 129 19.68 -4.32 7.35
N PHE A 130 19.63 -4.36 8.68
CA PHE A 130 19.15 -3.26 9.48
C PHE A 130 20.10 -2.07 9.44
N TRP A 131 21.43 -2.24 9.40
CA TRP A 131 22.37 -1.13 9.61
C TRP A 131 23.09 -0.61 8.36
N TRP A 132 23.54 -1.52 7.49
CA TRP A 132 24.37 -1.17 6.34
C TRP A 132 23.59 -1.06 5.03
N ASN A 133 22.51 -1.83 4.92
CA ASN A 133 21.74 -1.90 3.68
C ASN A 133 20.69 -0.78 3.60
N GLU A 134 20.58 -0.21 2.40
CA GLU A 134 19.49 0.66 1.97
C GLU A 134 18.98 0.16 0.61
N GLY A 135 17.75 -0.38 0.58
CA GLY A 135 17.16 -0.91 -0.66
C GLY A 135 17.82 -2.21 -1.16
N ILE A 136 18.65 -2.84 -0.34
CA ILE A 136 19.29 -4.13 -0.64
C ILE A 136 18.57 -5.24 0.15
N THR A 137 17.87 -6.11 -0.57
CA THR A 137 17.29 -7.34 -0.02
C THR A 137 18.28 -8.50 -0.14
N GLY A 138 18.63 -9.16 0.97
CA GLY A 138 19.49 -10.35 0.97
C GLY A 138 18.81 -11.59 0.37
N LYS A 139 19.57 -12.67 0.20
CA LYS A 139 19.06 -13.97 -0.31
C LYS A 139 18.37 -14.84 0.75
N GLY A 140 18.12 -14.33 1.95
CA GLY A 140 17.45 -15.07 3.03
C GLY A 140 16.00 -15.38 2.68
N SER A 141 15.61 -16.65 2.80
CA SER A 141 14.21 -17.07 2.74
C SER A 141 13.49 -16.62 4.02
N GLY A 142 12.49 -15.75 3.92
CA GLY A 142 11.54 -15.49 5.02
C GLY A 142 11.73 -14.22 5.85
N THR A 143 12.67 -13.33 5.54
CA THR A 143 12.78 -12.00 6.16
C THR A 143 12.71 -10.93 5.06
N LEU A 144 11.48 -10.54 4.74
CA LEU A 144 11.16 -9.53 3.72
C LEU A 144 10.85 -8.17 4.36
N GLY A 145 11.69 -7.76 5.32
CA GLY A 145 11.72 -6.36 5.72
C GLY A 145 12.26 -5.52 4.56
N ASN A 146 11.61 -4.41 4.23
CA ASN A 146 12.16 -3.40 3.34
C ASN A 146 13.36 -2.73 4.05
N HIS A 147 14.52 -3.42 4.04
CA HIS A 147 15.75 -3.03 4.71
C HIS A 147 16.24 -1.66 4.21
N GLY A 148 15.90 -0.61 4.98
CA GLY A 148 16.20 0.80 4.68
C GLY A 148 15.11 1.78 5.15
N VAL A 149 13.84 1.33 5.15
CA VAL A 149 12.69 2.18 5.54
C VAL A 149 12.72 2.45 7.04
N GLY A 150 12.99 1.42 7.86
CA GLY A 150 12.96 1.55 9.31
C GLY A 150 13.93 2.55 9.92
N LYS A 151 15.21 2.48 9.55
CA LYS A 151 16.22 3.46 9.98
C LYS A 151 15.78 4.88 9.65
N THR A 152 15.28 5.07 8.43
CA THR A 152 14.85 6.36 7.92
C THR A 152 13.67 6.91 8.71
N THR A 153 12.67 6.08 9.03
CA THR A 153 11.53 6.44 9.88
C THR A 153 11.99 6.89 11.27
N LEU A 154 12.87 6.11 11.91
CA LEU A 154 13.36 6.41 13.26
C LEU A 154 14.21 7.69 13.30
N THR A 155 15.09 7.91 12.32
CA THR A 155 15.84 9.18 12.22
C THR A 155 14.93 10.37 11.94
N ARG A 156 13.82 10.20 11.22
CA ARG A 156 12.94 11.33 10.85
C ARG A 156 12.13 11.88 12.01
N ILE A 157 11.78 11.04 12.98
CA ILE A 157 11.05 11.50 14.17
C ILE A 157 11.97 12.14 15.22
N SER A 158 13.28 11.98 15.04
CA SER A 158 14.33 12.63 15.82
C SER A 158 14.62 14.02 15.25
N GLY A 159 14.50 15.06 16.06
CA GLY A 159 14.91 16.43 15.69
C GLY A 159 16.40 16.52 15.35
N MET A 160 17.23 15.63 15.91
CA MET A 160 18.66 15.51 15.59
C MET A 160 18.93 14.69 14.32
N SER A 161 17.88 14.17 13.66
CA SER A 161 17.99 13.18 12.58
C SER A 161 18.86 11.96 12.94
N THR A 162 18.91 11.61 14.23
CA THR A 162 19.90 10.68 14.80
C THR A 162 19.21 9.65 15.68
N ILE A 163 19.75 8.42 15.72
CA ILE A 163 19.38 7.36 16.66
C ILE A 163 20.62 6.63 17.18
N TRP A 164 20.49 6.02 18.36
CA TRP A 164 21.41 4.99 18.84
C TRP A 164 20.65 3.70 19.10
N ALA A 165 21.36 2.58 19.06
CA ALA A 165 20.81 1.27 19.34
C ALA A 165 21.78 0.42 20.17
N VAL A 166 21.24 -0.26 21.17
CA VAL A 166 21.93 -1.33 21.91
C VAL A 166 21.22 -2.63 21.57
N THR A 167 21.96 -3.62 21.09
CA THR A 167 21.40 -4.95 20.81
C THR A 167 22.14 -6.02 21.59
N LYS A 168 21.39 -6.99 22.10
CA LYS A 168 21.91 -8.24 22.65
C LYS A 168 21.43 -9.40 21.79
N ARG A 169 22.37 -10.18 21.28
CA ARG A 169 22.12 -11.12 20.18
C ARG A 169 21.95 -12.55 20.66
N SER A 170 20.94 -13.24 20.16
CA SER A 170 20.68 -14.63 20.53
C SER A 170 21.61 -15.65 19.89
N ASP A 171 22.31 -15.28 18.81
CA ASP A 171 23.13 -16.22 18.02
C ASP A 171 24.58 -16.32 18.50
N ASP A 172 25.11 -15.30 19.18
CA ASP A 172 26.45 -15.31 19.76
C ASP A 172 26.57 -14.66 21.15
N ASP A 173 25.44 -14.28 21.77
CA ASP A 173 25.36 -13.64 23.10
C ASP A 173 26.16 -12.33 23.23
N ARG A 174 26.51 -11.71 22.09
CA ARG A 174 27.26 -10.45 22.08
C ARG A 174 26.33 -9.25 22.16
N GLU A 175 26.87 -8.20 22.77
CA GLU A 175 26.22 -6.91 22.91
C GLU A 175 26.93 -5.87 22.04
N PHE A 176 26.15 -5.07 21.32
CA PHE A 176 26.67 -4.01 20.46
C PHE A 176 25.95 -2.69 20.70
N LEU A 177 26.71 -1.60 20.76
CA LEU A 177 26.21 -0.23 20.67
C LEU A 177 26.58 0.37 19.31
N ILE A 178 25.60 0.96 18.63
CA ILE A 178 25.79 1.58 17.33
C ILE A 178 24.84 2.76 17.16
N GLY A 179 25.21 3.78 16.37
CA GLY A 179 24.33 4.94 16.11
C GLY A 179 24.36 5.43 14.67
N PHE A 180 23.24 5.97 14.20
CA PHE A 180 23.05 6.37 12.82
C PHE A 180 22.43 7.76 12.78
N SER A 181 23.00 8.63 11.96
CA SER A 181 22.50 9.97 11.69
C SER A 181 22.23 10.09 10.20
N ASN A 182 21.12 10.72 9.83
CA ASN A 182 20.65 10.86 8.44
C ASN A 182 20.35 12.32 8.11
N LEU A 183 21.38 13.16 8.23
CA LEU A 183 21.28 14.57 7.88
C LEU A 183 21.32 14.76 6.35
N PRO A 184 20.76 15.85 5.85
CA PRO A 184 21.09 16.38 4.53
C PRO A 184 22.59 16.62 4.34
N PHE A 185 22.99 16.70 3.07
CA PHE A 185 24.28 17.30 2.70
C PHE A 185 24.42 18.69 3.35
N HIS A 186 25.59 18.97 3.91
CA HIS A 186 25.89 20.23 4.57
C HIS A 186 27.40 20.50 4.56
N GLN A 187 27.80 21.76 4.76
CA GLN A 187 29.20 22.18 4.81
C GLN A 187 29.57 22.70 6.20
N LEU A 188 30.72 22.25 6.71
CA LEU A 188 31.33 22.72 7.96
C LEU A 188 32.83 22.86 7.76
N ASP A 189 33.41 23.98 8.19
CA ASP A 189 34.85 24.28 8.14
C ASP A 189 35.49 23.91 6.79
N ASP A 190 34.91 24.45 5.70
CA ASP A 190 35.30 24.21 4.30
C ASP A 190 35.22 22.76 3.81
N CYS A 191 34.72 21.84 4.64
CA CYS A 191 34.48 20.44 4.30
C CYS A 191 33.00 20.24 3.93
N SER A 192 32.76 19.53 2.83
CA SER A 192 31.41 19.09 2.46
C SER A 192 31.15 17.68 2.99
N TYR A 193 30.00 17.45 3.63
CA TYR A 193 29.62 16.15 4.19
C TYR A 193 28.44 15.54 3.45
N LEU A 194 28.47 14.22 3.25
CA LEU A 194 27.40 13.49 2.54
C LEU A 194 26.09 13.39 3.35
N GLY A 195 26.12 13.72 4.64
CA GLY A 195 24.96 13.84 5.51
C GLY A 195 24.65 12.60 6.38
N TYR A 196 25.05 11.39 5.96
CA TYR A 196 24.89 10.20 6.81
C TYR A 196 26.06 10.05 7.78
N GLY A 197 25.77 9.99 9.09
CA GLY A 197 26.74 9.77 10.15
C GLY A 197 26.62 8.39 10.78
N ARG A 198 27.73 7.84 11.30
CA ARG A 198 27.72 6.57 12.04
C ARG A 198 28.48 6.67 13.35
N PHE A 199 27.91 6.14 14.42
CA PHE A 199 28.55 6.00 15.72
C PHE A 199 29.03 4.57 15.94
N GLY A 200 30.31 4.42 16.25
CA GLY A 200 30.97 3.13 16.34
C GLY A 200 32.47 3.29 16.56
N LYS A 201 33.22 2.30 16.07
CA LYS A 201 34.68 2.26 16.13
C LYS A 201 35.24 1.98 14.74
N THR A 202 36.06 2.89 14.24
CA THR A 202 36.89 2.64 13.06
C THR A 202 38.05 1.73 13.47
N ALA A 203 38.34 0.72 12.65
CA ALA A 203 39.49 -0.15 12.86
C ALA A 203 40.78 0.67 12.81
N SER A 204 41.81 0.24 13.55
CA SER A 204 43.08 0.97 13.66
C SER A 204 43.81 1.17 12.33
N ASP A 205 43.53 0.32 11.34
CA ASP A 205 44.07 0.40 9.98
C ASP A 205 43.16 1.19 9.01
N GLY A 206 42.04 1.75 9.51
CA GLY A 206 41.04 2.46 8.72
C GLY A 206 40.23 1.59 7.76
N SER A 207 40.40 0.27 7.79
CA SER A 207 39.84 -0.64 6.77
C SER A 207 38.34 -0.91 6.95
N SER A 208 37.82 -0.75 8.17
CA SER A 208 36.45 -1.11 8.52
C SER A 208 35.89 -0.24 9.63
N PHE A 209 34.55 -0.17 9.69
CA PHE A 209 33.81 0.47 10.77
C PHE A 209 32.96 -0.58 11.45
N MET A 210 33.12 -0.70 12.77
CA MET A 210 32.48 -1.73 13.58
C MET A 210 31.57 -1.10 14.65
N PRO A 211 30.55 -1.83 15.14
CA PRO A 211 29.86 -1.44 16.36
C PRO A 211 30.84 -1.32 17.54
N VAL A 212 30.43 -0.57 18.57
CA VAL A 212 31.09 -0.60 19.88
C VAL A 212 30.73 -1.91 20.57
N GLU A 213 31.74 -2.65 21.05
CA GLU A 213 31.58 -3.91 21.79
C GLU A 213 32.11 -3.81 23.23
N ASP A 214 32.64 -2.66 23.60
CA ASP A 214 33.20 -2.41 24.93
C ASP A 214 32.09 -2.37 25.98
N GLY A 215 32.07 -3.36 26.87
CA GLY A 215 31.01 -3.55 27.86
C GLY A 215 30.83 -2.35 28.80
N ASP A 216 31.91 -1.68 29.19
CA ASP A 216 31.85 -0.50 30.05
C ASP A 216 31.19 0.69 29.34
N THR A 217 31.53 0.91 28.06
CA THR A 217 30.90 1.94 27.23
C THR A 217 29.42 1.65 27.02
N ILE A 218 29.05 0.39 26.71
CA ILE A 218 27.66 -0.04 26.52
C ILE A 218 26.86 0.14 27.81
N ALA A 219 27.39 -0.32 28.95
CA ALA A 219 26.74 -0.19 30.26
C ALA A 219 26.60 1.29 30.67
N SER A 220 27.62 2.10 30.42
CA SER A 220 27.58 3.55 30.65
C SER A 220 26.48 4.22 29.81
N PHE A 221 26.38 3.87 28.53
CA PHE A 221 25.33 4.37 27.64
C PHE A 221 23.93 3.94 28.11
N ALA A 222 23.71 2.66 28.35
CA ALA A 222 22.43 2.12 28.83
C ALA A 222 22.01 2.78 30.14
N LYS A 223 22.93 2.96 31.09
CA LYS A 223 22.68 3.65 32.36
C LYS A 223 22.27 5.12 32.15
N THR A 224 23.00 5.84 31.30
CA THR A 224 22.76 7.27 31.03
C THR A 224 21.35 7.50 30.48
N PHE A 225 20.92 6.65 29.56
CA PHE A 225 19.61 6.76 28.90
C PHE A 225 18.54 5.86 29.51
N SER A 226 18.83 5.22 30.65
CA SER A 226 17.94 4.30 31.36
C SER A 226 17.32 3.23 30.47
N LEU A 227 18.13 2.66 29.58
CA LEU A 227 17.78 1.51 28.76
C LEU A 227 18.02 0.23 29.56
N ASP A 228 17.10 -0.72 29.46
CA ASP A 228 17.24 -2.05 30.07
C ASP A 228 17.57 -3.07 28.99
N ARG A 229 18.78 -3.61 29.01
CA ARG A 229 19.20 -4.65 28.05
C ARG A 229 19.72 -5.90 28.73
N ALA A 230 18.98 -6.40 29.72
CA ALA A 230 19.31 -7.68 30.36
C ALA A 230 19.16 -8.90 29.42
N GLY A 231 18.10 -8.91 28.60
CA GLY A 231 17.76 -10.03 27.69
C GLY A 231 18.04 -9.77 26.21
N TYR A 232 17.89 -10.81 25.38
CA TYR A 232 18.00 -10.68 23.92
C TYR A 232 16.99 -9.69 23.36
N GLY A 233 17.45 -8.90 22.39
CA GLY A 233 16.62 -7.95 21.65
C GLY A 233 17.35 -6.67 21.25
N LEU A 234 16.56 -5.61 21.06
CA LEU A 234 17.01 -4.30 20.61
C LEU A 234 16.42 -3.18 21.49
N SER A 235 17.29 -2.28 21.95
CA SER A 235 16.92 -0.94 22.45
C SER A 235 17.26 0.08 21.39
N VAL A 236 16.33 0.95 21.02
CA VAL A 236 16.60 2.11 20.16
C VAL A 236 16.33 3.38 20.97
N LEU A 237 17.32 4.27 21.05
CA LEU A 237 17.18 5.62 21.57
C LEU A 237 16.98 6.60 20.42
N ILE A 238 15.91 7.38 20.52
CA ILE A 238 15.55 8.43 19.57
C ILE A 238 15.56 9.75 20.36
N PRO A 239 16.60 10.60 20.22
CA PRO A 239 16.67 11.92 20.85
C PRO A 239 15.77 12.95 20.14
N ALA A 240 15.54 14.08 20.81
CA ALA A 240 14.85 15.26 20.30
C ALA A 240 13.51 14.97 19.61
N VAL A 241 12.67 14.12 20.20
CA VAL A 241 11.39 13.70 19.61
C VAL A 241 10.36 14.82 19.69
N HIS A 242 9.71 15.11 18.57
CA HIS A 242 8.65 16.12 18.48
C HIS A 242 7.47 15.86 19.41
N ASP A 243 6.84 16.95 19.89
CA ASP A 243 5.72 16.95 20.84
C ASP A 243 4.47 16.21 20.35
N ASN A 244 4.33 15.98 19.04
CA ASN A 244 3.22 15.21 18.47
C ASN A 244 3.33 13.70 18.71
N VAL A 245 4.50 13.20 19.11
CA VAL A 245 4.69 11.82 19.59
C VAL A 245 4.58 11.84 21.11
N GLY A 246 3.50 11.30 21.65
CA GLY A 246 3.20 11.26 23.09
C GLY A 246 2.49 9.98 23.47
N HIS A 247 2.22 9.79 24.76
CA HIS A 247 1.52 8.60 25.27
C HIS A 247 0.25 8.28 24.47
N ASP A 248 -0.65 9.26 24.31
CA ASP A 248 -1.95 9.04 23.67
C ASP A 248 -1.81 8.73 22.16
N SER A 249 -0.90 9.39 21.45
CA SER A 249 -0.71 9.13 20.02
C SER A 249 -0.05 7.78 19.75
N ILE A 250 0.84 7.32 20.64
CA ILE A 250 1.40 5.96 20.61
C ILE A 250 0.31 4.92 20.93
N LEU A 251 -0.49 5.14 21.98
CA LEU A 251 -1.59 4.25 22.37
C LEU A 251 -2.59 4.09 21.23
N GLU A 252 -2.99 5.20 20.61
CA GLU A 252 -3.93 5.18 19.49
C GLU A 252 -3.37 4.44 18.28
N ALA A 253 -2.12 4.71 17.90
CA ALA A 253 -1.45 3.99 16.81
C ALA A 253 -1.37 2.48 17.08
N LEU A 254 -1.06 2.10 18.32
CA LEU A 254 -1.00 0.71 18.74
C LEU A 254 -2.36 0.01 18.58
N LEU A 255 -3.43 0.65 19.06
CA LEU A 255 -4.78 0.09 18.99
C LEU A 255 -5.34 0.06 17.57
N ASP A 256 -4.92 0.98 16.70
CA ASP A 256 -5.34 0.99 15.29
C ASP A 256 -4.65 -0.14 14.48
N ASP A 257 -3.37 -0.43 14.77
CA ASP A 257 -2.53 -1.25 13.90
C ASP A 257 -2.14 -2.62 14.46
N TYR A 258 -2.20 -2.81 15.79
CA TYR A 258 -1.69 -4.00 16.47
C TYR A 258 -2.62 -4.56 17.56
N TYR A 259 -3.91 -4.20 17.59
CA TYR A 259 -4.86 -4.85 18.50
C TYR A 259 -4.93 -6.36 18.29
N TRP A 260 -4.74 -6.85 17.06
CA TRP A 260 -4.85 -8.28 16.72
C TRP A 260 -3.75 -9.15 17.37
N PRO A 261 -2.44 -8.84 17.24
CA PRO A 261 -1.41 -9.61 17.91
C PRO A 261 -1.48 -9.51 19.43
N ILE A 262 -1.94 -8.37 19.99
CA ILE A 262 -2.24 -8.24 21.42
C ILE A 262 -3.35 -9.21 21.82
N LEU A 263 -4.47 -9.18 21.08
CA LEU A 263 -5.63 -10.02 21.34
C LEU A 263 -5.30 -11.52 21.28
N ARG A 264 -4.36 -11.91 20.42
CA ARG A 264 -3.84 -13.27 20.29
C ARG A 264 -2.80 -13.66 21.37
N GLY A 265 -2.47 -12.78 22.31
CA GLY A 265 -1.43 -13.01 23.31
C GLY A 265 -0.04 -13.18 22.71
N ARG A 266 0.24 -12.52 21.57
CA ARG A 266 1.53 -12.56 20.88
C ARG A 266 2.38 -11.31 21.09
N LEU A 267 1.75 -10.25 21.58
CA LEU A 267 2.38 -8.95 21.79
C LEU A 267 1.88 -8.34 23.09
N ASN A 268 2.83 -7.96 23.95
CA ASN A 268 2.57 -7.14 25.13
C ASN A 268 3.29 -5.80 24.94
N VAL A 269 2.61 -4.69 25.25
CA VAL A 269 3.17 -3.35 25.08
C VAL A 269 3.05 -2.54 26.36
N SER A 270 4.14 -1.89 26.76
CA SER A 270 4.15 -0.89 27.82
C SER A 270 4.44 0.48 27.21
N ILE A 271 3.63 1.48 27.55
CA ILE A 271 3.85 2.88 27.16
C ILE A 271 4.02 3.67 28.45
N THR A 272 5.20 4.26 28.64
CA THR A 272 5.52 5.09 29.80
C THR A 272 5.94 6.46 29.30
N ASP A 273 5.31 7.51 29.82
CA ASP A 273 5.68 8.89 29.57
C ASP A 273 6.05 9.53 30.90
N GLU A 274 7.35 9.58 31.20
CA GLU A 274 7.88 10.16 32.45
C GLU A 274 7.62 11.66 32.54
N ILE A 275 7.39 12.33 31.41
CA ILE A 275 7.16 13.78 31.34
C ILE A 275 5.73 14.09 31.77
N SER A 276 4.74 13.36 31.24
CA SER A 276 3.33 13.53 31.63
C SER A 276 2.93 12.71 32.86
N GLY A 277 3.76 11.75 33.28
CA GLY A 277 3.47 10.80 34.35
C GLY A 277 2.49 9.69 33.95
N GLN A 278 2.13 9.57 32.67
CA GLN A 278 1.20 8.56 32.18
C GLN A 278 1.91 7.21 31.97
N ALA A 279 1.24 6.12 32.34
CA ALA A 279 1.70 4.77 32.04
C ALA A 279 0.52 3.85 31.67
N THR A 280 0.73 3.00 30.67
CA THR A 280 -0.25 1.99 30.23
C THR A 280 0.46 0.70 29.82
N ASN A 281 0.11 -0.40 30.49
CA ASN A 281 0.49 -1.76 30.11
C ASN A 281 -0.68 -2.43 29.38
N ILE A 282 -0.38 -3.06 28.25
CA ILE A 282 -1.37 -3.54 27.28
C ILE A 282 -1.03 -4.97 26.90
N ASP A 283 -1.92 -5.88 27.25
CA ASP A 283 -1.91 -7.29 26.89
C ASP A 283 -3.35 -7.72 26.51
N ALA A 284 -3.57 -9.01 26.26
CA ALA A 284 -4.87 -9.53 25.88
C ALA A 284 -5.99 -9.26 26.93
N GLU A 285 -5.62 -9.22 28.21
CA GLU A 285 -6.55 -9.02 29.33
C GLU A 285 -6.84 -7.52 29.55
N SER A 286 -5.82 -6.67 29.45
CA SER A 286 -5.94 -5.23 29.68
C SER A 286 -6.35 -4.42 28.44
N LEU A 287 -6.43 -5.04 27.25
CA LEU A 287 -6.80 -4.39 25.99
C LEU A 287 -8.09 -3.55 26.08
N ASN A 288 -9.15 -4.08 26.70
CA ASN A 288 -10.41 -3.34 26.84
C ASN A 288 -10.24 -2.08 27.73
N GLY A 289 -9.41 -2.19 28.77
CA GLY A 289 -9.04 -1.06 29.62
C GLY A 289 -8.26 -0.01 28.84
N ALA A 290 -7.33 -0.44 27.97
CA ALA A 290 -6.59 0.46 27.09
C ALA A 290 -7.50 1.20 26.09
N ILE A 291 -8.47 0.51 25.48
CA ILE A 291 -9.46 1.12 24.57
C ILE A 291 -10.30 2.17 25.30
N SER A 292 -10.66 1.93 26.56
CA SER A 292 -11.44 2.90 27.37
C SER A 292 -10.72 4.22 27.63
N LYS A 293 -9.38 4.27 27.44
CA LYS A 293 -8.57 5.49 27.57
C LYS A 293 -8.59 6.37 26.30
N ILE A 294 -9.14 5.90 25.18
CA ILE A 294 -9.27 6.70 23.95
C ILE A 294 -10.19 7.90 24.22
N LYS A 295 -9.68 9.11 24.01
CA LYS A 295 -10.42 10.36 24.26
C LYS A 295 -11.49 10.64 23.20
N ASP A 296 -11.22 10.33 21.94
CA ASP A 296 -12.19 10.50 20.86
C ASP A 296 -13.29 9.44 20.94
N LYS A 297 -14.53 9.88 21.23
CA LYS A 297 -15.68 8.98 21.40
C LYS A 297 -15.99 8.14 20.16
N LYS A 298 -15.88 8.70 18.95
CA LYS A 298 -16.16 7.97 17.71
C LYS A 298 -15.09 6.91 17.46
N LYS A 299 -13.82 7.24 17.72
CA LYS A 299 -12.71 6.31 17.63
C LYS A 299 -12.86 5.20 18.67
N LEU A 300 -13.17 5.54 19.92
CA LEU A 300 -13.44 4.57 20.99
C LEU A 300 -14.55 3.59 20.60
N GLU A 301 -15.69 4.08 20.10
CA GLU A 301 -16.81 3.23 19.66
C GLU A 301 -16.39 2.32 18.50
N LYS A 302 -15.66 2.86 17.51
CA LYS A 302 -15.15 2.11 16.35
C LYS A 302 -14.16 1.03 16.77
N THR A 303 -13.17 1.35 17.61
CA THR A 303 -12.16 0.40 18.09
C THR A 303 -12.77 -0.70 18.94
N ASN A 304 -13.72 -0.37 19.83
CA ASN A 304 -14.48 -1.37 20.58
C ASN A 304 -15.24 -2.32 19.65
N LEU A 305 -15.95 -1.78 18.64
CA LEU A 305 -16.66 -2.59 17.67
C LEU A 305 -15.71 -3.53 16.92
N LEU A 306 -14.57 -3.01 16.43
CA LEU A 306 -13.55 -3.78 15.74
C LEU A 306 -13.02 -4.95 16.59
N VAL A 307 -12.61 -4.66 17.82
CA VAL A 307 -12.04 -5.68 18.73
C VAL A 307 -13.08 -6.73 19.11
N ASN A 308 -14.34 -6.34 19.33
CA ASN A 308 -15.42 -7.29 19.60
C ASN A 308 -15.70 -8.22 18.40
N LYS A 309 -15.66 -7.69 17.17
CA LYS A 309 -15.78 -8.52 15.96
C LYS A 309 -14.57 -9.41 15.76
N ALA A 310 -13.37 -8.93 16.05
CA ALA A 310 -12.16 -9.75 16.01
C ALA A 310 -12.24 -10.93 17.01
N ARG A 311 -12.72 -10.70 18.24
CA ARG A 311 -12.98 -11.78 19.22
C ARG A 311 -13.97 -12.81 18.70
N GLN A 312 -15.07 -12.36 18.06
CA GLN A 312 -16.03 -13.25 17.44
C GLN A 312 -15.39 -14.12 16.34
N VAL A 313 -14.55 -13.53 15.48
CA VAL A 313 -13.81 -14.27 14.45
C VAL A 313 -12.86 -15.30 15.06
N MET A 314 -12.11 -14.93 16.11
CA MET A 314 -11.21 -15.86 16.81
C MET A 314 -11.96 -17.03 17.42
N GLN A 315 -13.07 -16.77 18.11
CA GLN A 315 -13.92 -17.81 18.69
C GLN A 315 -14.46 -18.75 17.61
N MET A 316 -14.91 -18.20 16.47
CA MET A 316 -15.40 -19.00 15.36
C MET A 316 -14.33 -19.95 14.80
N LYS A 317 -13.08 -19.52 14.73
CA LYS A 317 -11.95 -20.34 14.29
C LYS A 317 -11.61 -21.43 15.31
N GLU A 318 -11.55 -21.08 16.60
CA GLU A 318 -11.20 -22.00 17.68
C GLU A 318 -12.22 -23.13 17.83
N ASP A 319 -13.51 -22.79 17.84
CA ASP A 319 -14.60 -23.76 18.03
C ASP A 319 -14.92 -24.57 16.76
N ARG A 320 -14.26 -24.26 15.63
CA ARG A 320 -14.67 -24.72 14.29
C ARG A 320 -16.16 -24.51 14.07
N HIS A 321 -16.60 -23.28 14.30
CA HIS A 321 -18.01 -22.93 14.33
C HIS A 321 -18.72 -23.40 13.06
N PRO A 322 -19.97 -23.89 13.12
CA PRO A 322 -20.67 -24.42 11.95
C PRO A 322 -20.97 -23.41 10.81
N ASN A 323 -20.65 -22.13 11.01
CA ASN A 323 -20.73 -21.08 10.00
C ASN A 323 -19.34 -20.71 9.43
N TYR A 324 -18.31 -21.49 9.76
CA TYR A 324 -16.94 -21.36 9.26
C TYR A 324 -16.63 -22.55 8.34
N PHE A 325 -16.58 -22.27 7.04
CA PHE A 325 -16.47 -23.26 5.96
C PHE A 325 -15.02 -23.34 5.50
N ILE A 326 -14.42 -24.53 5.57
CA ILE A 326 -12.99 -24.72 5.33
C ILE A 326 -12.70 -25.43 4.00
N GLY A 327 -11.52 -25.15 3.43
CA GLY A 327 -11.02 -25.85 2.25
C GLY A 327 -11.72 -25.49 0.93
N MET A 328 -12.31 -24.30 0.83
CA MET A 328 -12.90 -23.83 -0.43
C MET A 328 -11.80 -23.45 -1.43
N GLN A 329 -12.10 -23.58 -2.72
CA GLN A 329 -11.19 -23.24 -3.81
C GLN A 329 -11.91 -22.29 -4.78
N PRO A 330 -11.24 -21.25 -5.30
CA PRO A 330 -11.84 -20.40 -6.32
C PRO A 330 -11.96 -21.12 -7.66
N ALA A 331 -12.85 -20.64 -8.52
CA ALA A 331 -12.86 -21.06 -9.92
C ALA A 331 -11.73 -20.33 -10.66
N VAL A 332 -10.74 -21.09 -11.14
CA VAL A 332 -9.58 -20.56 -11.87
C VAL A 332 -9.77 -20.79 -13.38
N GLU A 333 -9.73 -19.72 -14.15
CA GLU A 333 -9.83 -19.73 -15.61
C GLU A 333 -8.52 -19.26 -16.25
N GLY A 334 -8.15 -19.85 -17.39
CA GLY A 334 -6.98 -19.47 -18.18
C GLY A 334 -5.97 -20.60 -18.36
N ASP A 335 -5.46 -20.74 -19.60
CA ASP A 335 -4.61 -21.86 -19.99
C ASP A 335 -3.15 -21.71 -19.53
N ASP A 336 -2.66 -20.46 -19.40
CA ASP A 336 -1.29 -20.14 -19.01
C ASP A 336 -1.25 -19.45 -17.64
N GLU A 337 -0.21 -19.71 -16.84
CA GLU A 337 -0.04 -19.10 -15.51
C GLU A 337 -0.17 -17.57 -15.48
N LYS A 338 0.27 -16.87 -16.54
CA LYS A 338 0.20 -15.40 -16.62
C LYS A 338 -1.20 -14.87 -16.96
N SER A 339 -2.01 -15.67 -17.64
CA SER A 339 -3.39 -15.30 -18.01
C SER A 339 -4.41 -15.78 -16.99
N LYS A 340 -4.05 -16.69 -16.07
CA LYS A 340 -4.92 -17.17 -15.01
C LYS A 340 -5.61 -16.03 -14.27
N ARG A 341 -6.92 -16.18 -14.10
CA ARG A 341 -7.78 -15.35 -13.25
C ARG A 341 -8.59 -16.28 -12.38
N ALA A 342 -8.86 -15.83 -11.16
CA ALA A 342 -9.68 -16.58 -10.24
C ALA A 342 -10.79 -15.69 -9.72
N ASN A 343 -11.96 -16.30 -9.60
CA ASN A 343 -13.17 -15.64 -9.15
C ASN A 343 -13.98 -16.66 -8.34
N LEU A 344 -14.66 -16.17 -7.32
CA LEU A 344 -15.59 -16.94 -6.54
C LEU A 344 -16.93 -16.98 -7.26
N LYS A 345 -17.45 -18.18 -7.48
CA LYS A 345 -18.77 -18.43 -8.08
C LYS A 345 -19.59 -19.28 -7.11
N ALA A 346 -20.92 -19.26 -7.27
CA ALA A 346 -21.81 -20.15 -6.52
C ALA A 346 -21.40 -21.64 -6.62
N SER A 347 -20.91 -22.06 -7.81
CA SER A 347 -20.42 -23.41 -8.07
C SER A 347 -19.13 -23.79 -7.32
N CYS A 348 -18.45 -22.85 -6.66
CA CYS A 348 -17.33 -23.15 -5.77
C CYS A 348 -17.79 -23.78 -4.44
N PHE A 349 -19.09 -23.75 -4.14
CA PHE A 349 -19.69 -24.30 -2.94
C PHE A 349 -20.59 -25.50 -3.29
N SER A 350 -20.73 -26.45 -2.37
CA SER A 350 -21.84 -27.41 -2.46
C SER A 350 -23.17 -26.68 -2.25
N GLU A 351 -24.26 -27.21 -2.83
CA GLU A 351 -25.61 -26.63 -2.67
C GLU A 351 -25.98 -26.45 -1.19
N ASP A 352 -25.73 -27.47 -0.36
CA ASP A 352 -25.97 -27.42 1.09
C ASP A 352 -25.15 -26.32 1.79
N ASN A 353 -23.86 -26.18 1.45
CA ASN A 353 -23.02 -25.15 2.05
C ASN A 353 -23.47 -23.77 1.61
N LEU A 354 -23.75 -23.58 0.32
CA LEU A 354 -24.18 -22.30 -0.22
C LEU A 354 -25.48 -21.83 0.43
N GLN A 355 -26.49 -22.71 0.51
CA GLN A 355 -27.75 -22.41 1.18
C GLN A 355 -27.53 -22.05 2.64
N ARG A 356 -26.70 -22.82 3.35
CA ARG A 356 -26.39 -22.55 4.75
C ARG A 356 -25.69 -21.21 4.95
N ILE A 357 -24.71 -20.86 4.12
CA ILE A 357 -23.99 -19.57 4.23
C ILE A 357 -24.98 -18.42 3.99
N LYS A 358 -25.82 -18.51 2.94
CA LYS A 358 -26.86 -17.51 2.64
C LYS A 358 -27.82 -17.33 3.82
N ASP A 359 -28.42 -18.41 4.31
CA ASP A 359 -29.37 -18.39 5.44
C ASP A 359 -28.78 -17.75 6.70
N GLN A 360 -27.52 -18.03 7.01
CA GLN A 360 -26.85 -17.50 8.20
C GLN A 360 -26.51 -16.02 8.02
N TYR A 361 -26.07 -15.62 6.83
CA TYR A 361 -25.80 -14.23 6.50
C TYR A 361 -27.07 -13.37 6.55
N GLU A 362 -28.18 -13.85 5.97
CA GLU A 362 -29.49 -13.19 6.01
C GLU A 362 -30.02 -12.99 7.44
N LYS A 363 -29.76 -13.96 8.33
CA LYS A 363 -30.05 -13.85 9.78
C LYS A 363 -29.16 -12.86 10.51
N GLY A 364 -28.21 -12.23 9.83
CA GLY A 364 -27.25 -11.30 10.42
C GLY A 364 -26.12 -11.99 11.19
N HIS A 365 -25.96 -13.32 11.06
CA HIS A 365 -24.84 -14.02 11.67
C HIS A 365 -23.56 -13.82 10.84
N MET A 366 -22.42 -13.93 11.51
CA MET A 366 -21.14 -13.95 10.84
C MET A 366 -20.93 -15.31 10.16
N VAL A 367 -20.46 -15.26 8.92
CA VAL A 367 -20.04 -16.42 8.14
C VAL A 367 -18.57 -16.29 7.80
N GLY A 368 -17.83 -17.40 7.83
CA GLY A 368 -16.41 -17.44 7.50
C GLY A 368 -16.14 -18.46 6.41
N VAL A 369 -15.24 -18.15 5.48
CA VAL A 369 -14.81 -19.06 4.42
C VAL A 369 -13.28 -19.05 4.34
N GLN A 370 -12.67 -20.22 4.43
CA GLN A 370 -11.24 -20.41 4.21
C GLN A 370 -11.01 -20.87 2.77
N PHE A 371 -10.12 -20.15 2.08
CA PHE A 371 -9.71 -20.42 0.72
C PHE A 371 -8.29 -20.97 0.68
N GLY A 372 -8.09 -22.06 -0.07
CA GLY A 372 -6.78 -22.44 -0.57
C GLY A 372 -6.54 -21.85 -1.95
N VAL A 373 -5.30 -21.46 -2.24
CA VAL A 373 -4.87 -20.95 -3.55
C VAL A 373 -3.51 -21.50 -3.91
N ASP A 374 -3.29 -21.80 -5.18
CA ASP A 374 -2.00 -22.27 -5.67
C ASP A 374 -1.03 -21.09 -5.83
N LEU A 375 0.09 -21.18 -5.12
CA LEU A 375 1.23 -20.28 -5.25
C LEU A 375 2.29 -20.99 -6.07
N VAL A 376 2.62 -20.43 -7.24
CA VAL A 376 3.58 -21.04 -8.17
C VAL A 376 4.84 -20.18 -8.28
N PRO A 377 5.91 -20.50 -7.53
CA PRO A 377 7.21 -19.84 -7.65
C PRO A 377 7.80 -19.97 -9.06
N ILE A 378 8.66 -19.03 -9.44
CA ILE A 378 9.47 -19.17 -10.66
C ILE A 378 10.52 -20.29 -10.48
N LYS A 379 11.03 -20.45 -9.26
CA LYS A 379 11.98 -21.49 -8.87
C LYS A 379 11.47 -22.23 -7.64
N GLY A 380 11.48 -23.55 -7.68
CA GLY A 380 10.92 -24.40 -6.63
C GLY A 380 9.55 -24.96 -7.00
N ASP A 381 9.00 -25.74 -6.09
CA ASP A 381 7.71 -26.42 -6.26
C ASP A 381 6.55 -25.49 -5.94
N ALA A 382 5.39 -25.78 -6.53
CA ALA A 382 4.16 -25.08 -6.19
C ALA A 382 3.76 -25.40 -4.74
N THR A 383 3.26 -24.41 -4.03
CA THR A 383 2.75 -24.54 -2.66
C THR A 383 1.33 -24.03 -2.60
N THR A 384 0.56 -24.46 -1.59
CA THR A 384 -0.77 -23.94 -1.35
C THR A 384 -0.69 -22.85 -0.29
N GLY A 385 -1.16 -21.65 -0.64
CA GLY A 385 -1.40 -20.57 0.30
C GLY A 385 -2.83 -20.63 0.83
N ILE A 386 -3.02 -20.26 2.11
CA ILE A 386 -4.34 -20.23 2.74
C ILE A 386 -4.67 -18.81 3.22
N PHE A 387 -5.91 -18.37 3.00
CA PHE A 387 -6.44 -17.17 3.64
C PHE A 387 -7.93 -17.34 3.95
N GLU A 388 -8.46 -16.46 4.80
CA GLU A 388 -9.82 -16.58 5.32
C GLU A 388 -10.56 -15.26 5.11
N VAL A 389 -11.85 -15.37 4.81
CA VAL A 389 -12.77 -14.23 4.66
C VAL A 389 -13.92 -14.43 5.64
N PHE A 390 -14.14 -13.48 6.54
CA PHE A 390 -15.32 -13.44 7.41
C PHE A 390 -16.17 -12.24 7.06
N LEU A 391 -17.48 -12.46 6.91
CA LEU A 391 -18.44 -11.45 6.51
C LEU A 391 -19.69 -11.54 7.39
N GLN A 392 -20.26 -10.38 7.71
CA GLN A 392 -21.52 -10.28 8.44
C GLN A 392 -22.40 -9.22 7.78
N ALA A 393 -23.71 -9.49 7.68
CA ALA A 393 -24.66 -8.53 7.13
C ALA A 393 -24.79 -7.29 8.02
N ALA A 394 -25.20 -6.17 7.40
CA ALA A 394 -25.44 -4.94 8.13
C ALA A 394 -26.68 -5.08 9.02
N SER A 395 -26.60 -4.59 10.26
CA SER A 395 -27.81 -4.34 11.05
C SER A 395 -28.51 -3.09 10.52
N GLU A 396 -29.84 -3.07 10.52
CA GLU A 396 -30.67 -1.95 10.05
C GLU A 396 -30.22 -0.59 10.62
N LYS A 397 -29.79 -0.56 11.89
CA LYS A 397 -29.42 0.66 12.64
C LYS A 397 -27.92 0.98 12.65
N ALA A 398 -27.07 0.11 12.09
CA ALA A 398 -25.61 0.30 12.14
C ALA A 398 -25.10 1.13 10.94
N PRO A 399 -24.04 1.95 11.10
CA PRO A 399 -23.37 2.59 9.97
C PRO A 399 -22.82 1.54 8.97
N ASN A 400 -22.38 2.00 7.79
CA ASN A 400 -21.81 1.10 6.77
C ASN A 400 -20.61 0.31 7.34
N GLY A 401 -20.40 -0.89 6.81
CA GLY A 401 -19.57 -1.91 7.44
C GLY A 401 -18.11 -1.55 7.66
N ILE A 402 -17.51 -2.20 8.67
CA ILE A 402 -16.08 -2.08 8.98
C ILE A 402 -15.29 -3.19 8.29
N SER A 403 -14.16 -2.85 7.69
CA SER A 403 -13.27 -3.80 7.00
C SER A 403 -11.91 -3.87 7.68
N GLN A 404 -11.37 -5.08 7.80
CA GLN A 404 -10.05 -5.35 8.37
C GLN A 404 -9.31 -6.36 7.51
N PHE A 405 -8.11 -5.99 7.06
CA PHE A 405 -7.22 -6.85 6.32
C PHE A 405 -5.99 -7.12 7.19
N LEU A 406 -5.74 -8.38 7.48
CA LEU A 406 -4.69 -8.81 8.39
C LEU A 406 -3.74 -9.76 7.68
N ARG A 407 -2.43 -9.47 7.75
CA ARG A 407 -1.37 -10.36 7.29
C ARG A 407 -0.37 -10.60 8.41
N ASN A 408 -0.24 -11.86 8.84
CA ASN A 408 0.66 -12.28 9.91
C ASN A 408 0.62 -11.35 11.14
N GLY A 409 -0.59 -10.90 11.52
CA GLY A 409 -0.83 -10.00 12.64
C GLY A 409 -0.68 -8.50 12.37
N ILE A 410 -0.29 -8.09 11.16
CA ILE A 410 -0.22 -6.68 10.77
C ILE A 410 -1.53 -6.27 10.08
N ILE A 411 -2.06 -5.11 10.46
CA ILE A 411 -3.27 -4.55 9.85
C ILE A 411 -2.89 -3.68 8.64
N LEU A 412 -3.52 -3.98 7.49
CA LEU A 412 -3.40 -3.21 6.26
C LEU A 412 -4.48 -2.12 6.23
N SER A 413 -4.21 -1.02 6.93
CA SER A 413 -5.18 0.04 7.23
C SER A 413 -5.72 0.81 6.01
N GLU A 414 -5.01 0.81 4.89
CA GLU A 414 -5.42 1.47 3.64
C GLU A 414 -6.02 0.50 2.61
N GLN A 415 -6.09 -0.79 2.91
CA GLN A 415 -6.64 -1.80 2.00
C GLN A 415 -8.17 -1.67 1.91
N LYS A 416 -8.69 -1.60 0.68
CA LYS A 416 -10.13 -1.48 0.41
C LYS A 416 -10.77 -2.86 0.25
N ASP A 417 -11.99 -3.02 0.76
CA ASP A 417 -12.83 -4.22 0.60
C ASP A 417 -13.49 -4.34 -0.78
N ASN A 418 -13.65 -3.22 -1.49
CA ASN A 418 -14.33 -3.15 -2.79
C ASN A 418 -15.78 -3.68 -2.79
N ILE A 419 -16.45 -3.78 -1.64
CA ILE A 419 -17.85 -4.21 -1.53
C ILE A 419 -18.76 -3.04 -1.95
N SER A 420 -19.65 -3.28 -2.91
CA SER A 420 -20.55 -2.26 -3.46
C SER A 420 -21.77 -1.98 -2.59
N GLY A 421 -22.23 -2.97 -1.82
CA GLY A 421 -23.44 -2.86 -1.00
C GLY A 421 -23.18 -2.68 0.50
N ARG A 422 -24.25 -2.75 1.28
CA ARG A 422 -24.20 -2.53 2.73
C ARG A 422 -23.88 -3.84 3.45
N PHE A 423 -22.81 -3.84 4.23
CA PHE A 423 -22.40 -4.96 5.08
C PHE A 423 -22.14 -4.48 6.51
N GLY A 424 -22.04 -5.40 7.47
CA GLY A 424 -21.80 -5.10 8.88
C GLY A 424 -20.31 -5.12 9.23
N CYS A 425 -19.62 -6.21 8.92
CA CYS A 425 -18.17 -6.28 9.04
C CYS A 425 -17.55 -7.28 8.05
N CYS A 426 -16.31 -7.01 7.67
CA CYS A 426 -15.50 -7.83 6.79
C CYS A 426 -14.09 -8.00 7.39
N PHE A 427 -13.64 -9.25 7.53
CA PHE A 427 -12.25 -9.56 7.89
C PHE A 427 -11.63 -10.43 6.81
N ILE A 428 -10.45 -10.05 6.33
CA ILE A 428 -9.59 -10.90 5.52
C ILE A 428 -8.36 -11.21 6.34
N ILE A 429 -8.15 -12.49 6.65
CA ILE A 429 -7.10 -12.95 7.55
C ILE A 429 -6.14 -13.86 6.80
N VAL A 430 -4.87 -13.49 6.82
CA VAL A 430 -3.78 -14.24 6.19
C VAL A 430 -2.74 -14.58 7.26
N GLU A 431 -2.93 -15.72 7.90
CA GLU A 431 -2.01 -16.23 8.95
C GLU A 431 -1.14 -17.39 8.46
N ASP A 432 -1.52 -18.03 7.36
CA ASP A 432 -0.70 -19.03 6.70
C ASP A 432 0.64 -18.43 6.25
N LYS A 433 1.71 -19.18 6.50
CA LYS A 433 3.07 -18.73 6.24
C LYS A 433 3.30 -18.47 4.75
N GLU A 434 2.91 -19.42 3.89
CA GLU A 434 3.19 -19.32 2.45
C GLU A 434 2.39 -18.20 1.80
N MET A 435 1.11 -18.05 2.15
CA MET A 435 0.28 -16.94 1.69
C MET A 435 0.74 -15.59 2.23
N SER A 436 1.12 -15.51 3.52
CA SER A 436 1.68 -14.29 4.09
C SER A 436 2.98 -13.89 3.40
N ASP A 437 3.91 -14.82 3.17
CA ASP A 437 5.18 -14.52 2.51
C ASP A 437 4.94 -14.05 1.06
N TYR A 438 3.97 -14.65 0.36
CA TYR A 438 3.56 -14.22 -0.99
C TYR A 438 2.95 -12.81 -0.99
N LEU A 439 1.98 -12.54 -0.12
CA LEU A 439 1.31 -11.22 -0.06
C LEU A 439 2.21 -10.13 0.51
N GLY A 440 3.17 -10.48 1.37
CA GLY A 440 4.18 -9.54 1.86
C GLY A 440 5.02 -8.92 0.73
N LEU A 441 5.25 -9.65 -0.37
CA LEU A 441 5.90 -9.11 -1.57
C LEU A 441 5.05 -8.08 -2.32
N ALA A 442 3.74 -8.02 -2.06
CA ALA A 442 2.86 -7.03 -2.66
C ALA A 442 2.77 -5.75 -1.83
N GLU A 443 3.35 -5.67 -0.63
CA GLU A 443 3.17 -4.53 0.26
C GLU A 443 4.07 -3.34 -0.11
N GLY A 444 3.53 -2.14 0.00
CA GLY A 444 4.34 -0.93 -0.07
C GLY A 444 5.24 -0.77 1.17
N PRO A 445 6.19 0.19 1.15
CA PRO A 445 7.10 0.46 2.26
C PRO A 445 6.44 0.67 3.63
N ALA A 446 5.22 1.22 3.66
CA ALA A 446 4.49 1.50 4.89
C ALA A 446 3.64 0.31 5.40
N HIS A 447 3.61 -0.83 4.68
CA HIS A 447 2.83 -2.01 5.04
C HIS A 447 1.34 -1.72 5.33
N THR A 448 0.72 -0.80 4.57
CA THR A 448 -0.69 -0.39 4.75
C THR A 448 -1.66 -0.97 3.72
N LYS A 449 -1.16 -1.46 2.57
CA LYS A 449 -1.99 -2.04 1.48
C LYS A 449 -1.15 -2.90 0.53
N TRP A 450 -1.85 -3.74 -0.24
CA TRP A 450 -1.23 -4.49 -1.33
C TRP A 450 -1.24 -3.73 -2.65
N LEU A 451 -0.15 -3.87 -3.38
CA LEU A 451 0.16 -3.25 -4.66
C LEU A 451 0.64 -4.33 -5.63
N ILE A 452 -0.14 -4.53 -6.68
CA ILE A 452 0.16 -5.52 -7.74
C ILE A 452 1.51 -5.22 -8.42
N GLY A 453 1.88 -3.94 -8.53
CA GLY A 453 3.16 -3.50 -9.09
C GLY A 453 4.34 -4.06 -8.28
N THR A 454 4.32 -3.91 -6.95
CA THR A 454 5.39 -4.37 -6.06
C THR A 454 5.62 -5.88 -6.19
N LEU A 455 4.55 -6.67 -6.21
CA LEU A 455 4.65 -8.13 -6.40
C LEU A 455 5.37 -8.48 -7.72
N LYS A 456 5.04 -7.76 -8.80
CA LYS A 456 5.65 -7.96 -10.12
C LYS A 456 7.10 -7.56 -10.17
N ASP A 457 7.50 -6.53 -9.43
CA ASP A 457 8.88 -6.05 -9.36
C ASP A 457 9.82 -7.09 -8.73
N HIS A 458 9.33 -7.83 -7.73
CA HIS A 458 10.11 -8.89 -7.09
C HIS A 458 10.37 -10.11 -8.00
N LYS A 459 9.52 -10.36 -9.01
CA LYS A 459 9.67 -11.46 -9.99
C LYS A 459 9.96 -12.83 -9.32
N LYS A 460 9.27 -13.14 -8.21
CA LYS A 460 9.45 -14.42 -7.49
C LYS A 460 8.42 -15.49 -7.87
N PHE A 461 7.24 -15.08 -8.34
CA PHE A 461 6.11 -15.97 -8.67
C PHE A 461 5.68 -15.81 -10.12
N LYS A 462 5.08 -16.86 -10.70
CA LYS A 462 4.66 -16.89 -12.11
C LYS A 462 3.41 -16.06 -12.39
N SER A 463 2.56 -15.83 -11.39
CA SER A 463 1.25 -15.18 -11.55
C SER A 463 0.89 -14.26 -10.37
N ASP A 464 0.03 -13.27 -10.66
CA ASP A 464 -0.53 -12.31 -9.68
C ASP A 464 -2.01 -12.60 -9.36
N TRP A 465 -2.56 -13.72 -9.82
CA TRP A 465 -3.97 -14.06 -9.62
C TRP A 465 -4.32 -14.34 -8.15
N PRO A 466 -3.48 -15.00 -7.31
CA PRO A 466 -3.81 -15.22 -5.90
C PRO A 466 -3.94 -13.91 -5.14
N LEU A 467 -3.08 -12.93 -5.45
CA LEU A 467 -3.17 -11.58 -4.89
C LEU A 467 -4.48 -10.89 -5.28
N ARG A 468 -4.83 -10.91 -6.58
CA ARG A 468 -6.08 -10.30 -7.06
C ARG A 468 -7.30 -10.93 -6.41
N PHE A 469 -7.29 -12.26 -6.30
CA PHE A 469 -8.36 -13.00 -5.67
C PHE A 469 -8.48 -12.64 -4.18
N ALA A 470 -7.38 -12.62 -3.42
CA ALA A 470 -7.41 -12.21 -2.01
C ALA A 470 -7.93 -10.78 -1.80
N MET A 471 -7.64 -9.85 -2.73
CA MET A 471 -8.16 -8.47 -2.69
C MET A 471 -9.67 -8.39 -2.97
N ASP A 472 -10.21 -9.33 -3.74
CA ASP A 472 -11.58 -9.27 -4.26
C ASP A 472 -12.52 -10.32 -3.64
N ALA A 473 -12.00 -11.31 -2.91
CA ALA A 473 -12.75 -12.44 -2.38
C ALA A 473 -13.90 -12.01 -1.45
N ALA A 474 -13.72 -10.97 -0.64
CA ALA A 474 -14.79 -10.43 0.20
C ALA A 474 -15.94 -9.83 -0.63
N ARG A 475 -15.61 -9.09 -1.69
CA ARG A 475 -16.59 -8.54 -2.63
C ARG A 475 -17.34 -9.66 -3.35
N GLU A 476 -16.63 -10.66 -3.83
CA GLU A 476 -17.25 -11.76 -4.58
C GLU A 476 -18.11 -12.64 -3.67
N LEU A 477 -17.67 -12.91 -2.44
CA LEU A 477 -18.48 -13.58 -1.44
C LEU A 477 -19.75 -12.77 -1.14
N TYR A 478 -19.64 -11.47 -0.90
CA TYR A 478 -20.79 -10.60 -0.69
C TYR A 478 -21.82 -10.73 -1.82
N ARG A 479 -21.39 -10.66 -3.09
CA ARG A 479 -22.28 -10.77 -4.26
C ARG A 479 -23.09 -12.06 -4.30
N ILE A 480 -22.42 -13.17 -4.02
CA ILE A 480 -23.07 -14.48 -3.95
C ILE A 480 -24.12 -14.51 -2.84
N LEU A 481 -23.82 -13.90 -1.69
CA LEU A 481 -24.72 -13.88 -0.54
C LEU A 481 -25.95 -12.99 -0.74
N VAL A 482 -25.84 -11.92 -1.51
CA VAL A 482 -26.99 -11.04 -1.81
C VAL A 482 -27.71 -11.41 -3.12
N GLY A 483 -27.25 -12.45 -3.83
CA GLY A 483 -27.89 -12.93 -5.06
C GLY A 483 -27.64 -12.05 -6.30
N GLU A 484 -26.62 -11.18 -6.30
CA GLU A 484 -26.28 -10.33 -7.47
C GLU A 484 -25.96 -11.17 -8.72
N ASP A 485 -25.39 -12.36 -8.55
CA ASP A 485 -25.08 -13.26 -9.67
C ASP A 485 -26.35 -13.94 -10.24
N GLU A 486 -27.35 -14.21 -9.39
CA GLU A 486 -28.63 -14.78 -9.85
C GLU A 486 -29.47 -13.77 -10.63
N GLU A 487 -29.43 -12.48 -10.25
CA GLU A 487 -30.15 -11.42 -10.98
C GLU A 487 -29.57 -11.20 -12.37
N LYS A 488 -28.24 -11.28 -12.55
CA LYS A 488 -27.62 -11.18 -13.88
C LYS A 488 -28.03 -12.32 -14.80
N ASP A 489 -27.97 -13.57 -14.32
CA ASP A 489 -28.37 -14.74 -15.10
C ASP A 489 -29.89 -14.73 -15.40
N LYS A 490 -30.72 -14.26 -14.45
CA LYS A 490 -32.16 -14.06 -14.67
C LYS A 490 -32.47 -12.96 -15.69
N ILE A 491 -31.71 -11.87 -15.71
CA ILE A 491 -31.87 -10.77 -16.70
C ILE A 491 -31.43 -11.22 -18.09
N GLU A 492 -30.32 -11.95 -18.22
CA GLU A 492 -29.88 -12.52 -19.51
C GLU A 492 -30.86 -13.57 -20.04
N GLY A 493 -31.39 -14.44 -19.16
CA GLY A 493 -32.44 -15.40 -19.51
C GLY A 493 -33.77 -14.75 -19.90
N PHE A 494 -34.20 -13.71 -19.16
CA PHE A 494 -35.42 -12.96 -19.46
C PHE A 494 -35.35 -12.21 -20.79
N ALA A 495 -34.19 -11.64 -21.14
CA ALA A 495 -33.97 -11.00 -22.44
C ALA A 495 -34.00 -12.04 -23.59
N ALA A 496 -33.45 -13.23 -23.38
CA ALA A 496 -33.54 -14.32 -24.36
C ALA A 496 -34.98 -14.83 -24.54
N ASP A 497 -35.75 -14.93 -23.45
CA ASP A 497 -37.15 -15.39 -23.49
C ASP A 497 -38.11 -14.36 -24.10
N ILE A 498 -37.89 -13.06 -23.91
CA ILE A 498 -38.72 -12.00 -24.52
C ILE A 498 -38.36 -11.73 -25.98
N PHE A 499 -37.08 -11.85 -26.38
CA PHE A 499 -36.62 -11.58 -27.74
C PHE A 499 -36.39 -12.84 -28.60
N SER A 500 -36.98 -13.96 -28.22
CA SER A 500 -37.01 -15.18 -29.04
C SER A 500 -37.93 -15.04 -30.25
N ILE A 501 -37.42 -14.46 -31.35
CA ILE A 501 -38.06 -14.58 -32.67
C ILE A 501 -37.87 -16.02 -33.14
N LYS A 502 -38.94 -16.83 -33.07
CA LYS A 502 -39.03 -18.12 -33.76
C LYS A 502 -38.90 -17.89 -35.28
N LYS A 503 -37.75 -18.22 -35.85
CA LYS A 503 -37.63 -18.42 -37.30
C LYS A 503 -38.17 -19.81 -37.65
N PRO A 504 -38.97 -19.94 -38.74
CA PRO A 504 -39.36 -21.25 -39.24
C PRO A 504 -38.14 -22.00 -39.77
N SER A 505 -38.14 -23.30 -39.52
CA SER A 505 -37.17 -24.28 -39.98
C SER A 505 -37.13 -24.40 -41.51
N GLN A 506 -35.92 -24.46 -42.07
CA GLN A 506 -35.58 -25.47 -43.08
C GLN A 506 -34.07 -25.72 -43.09
N ASN A 507 -33.74 -27.02 -43.18
CA ASN A 507 -32.41 -27.62 -43.18
C ASN A 507 -31.62 -27.27 -44.44
N ASP A 508 -30.29 -27.11 -44.34
CA ASP A 508 -29.36 -28.19 -44.68
C ASP A 508 -27.90 -27.79 -44.37
N ALA A 509 -27.12 -28.82 -44.03
CA ALA A 509 -25.77 -28.76 -43.53
C ALA A 509 -24.73 -28.33 -44.57
N SER A 510 -23.65 -27.66 -44.13
CA SER A 510 -22.28 -28.14 -44.37
C SER A 510 -21.24 -27.26 -43.67
N GLU A 511 -20.26 -27.93 -43.09
CA GLU A 511 -19.06 -27.40 -42.45
C GLU A 511 -18.14 -26.65 -43.43
N ALA A 512 -17.50 -25.56 -42.98
CA ALA A 512 -16.27 -25.09 -43.59
C ALA A 512 -15.30 -24.50 -42.54
N LYS A 513 -14.16 -25.20 -42.42
CA LYS A 513 -12.97 -24.92 -41.62
C LYS A 513 -12.44 -23.49 -41.80
N LYS A 514 -12.14 -22.78 -40.70
CA LYS A 514 -11.24 -21.60 -40.74
C LYS A 514 -9.79 -22.01 -40.46
N GLN A 515 -8.96 -21.75 -41.46
CA GLN A 515 -7.53 -22.00 -41.51
C GLN A 515 -6.75 -21.13 -40.52
N LYS A 516 -5.65 -21.71 -40.01
CA LYS A 516 -4.54 -21.05 -39.30
C LYS A 516 -3.89 -19.97 -40.16
N GLY A 517 -3.84 -18.74 -39.66
CA GLY A 517 -3.01 -17.63 -40.15
C GLY A 517 -1.77 -17.41 -39.26
N LYS A 518 -0.61 -17.23 -39.89
CA LYS A 518 0.75 -17.18 -39.33
C LYS A 518 1.03 -16.01 -38.38
N LYS A 519 1.96 -16.25 -37.44
CA LYS A 519 2.66 -15.28 -36.58
C LYS A 519 3.42 -14.24 -37.40
N THR A 520 3.15 -12.95 -37.15
CA THR A 520 3.95 -11.81 -37.61
C THR A 520 4.77 -11.26 -36.44
N LYS A 521 6.04 -10.92 -36.69
CA LYS A 521 7.02 -10.37 -35.73
C LYS A 521 6.51 -9.04 -35.14
N LYS A 522 6.71 -8.86 -33.83
CA LYS A 522 6.49 -7.58 -33.12
C LYS A 522 7.45 -6.51 -33.66
N PRO A 523 6.97 -5.32 -34.05
CA PRO A 523 7.83 -4.15 -34.22
C PRO A 523 8.23 -3.59 -32.84
N GLU A 524 9.42 -3.00 -32.78
CA GLU A 524 9.92 -2.20 -31.66
C GLU A 524 8.99 -1.01 -31.38
N ILE A 525 8.73 -0.76 -30.10
CA ILE A 525 7.92 0.38 -29.64
C ILE A 525 8.85 1.59 -29.58
N THR A 526 8.79 2.44 -30.59
CA THR A 526 9.26 3.83 -30.50
C THR A 526 8.36 4.61 -29.55
N LYS A 527 8.98 5.43 -28.68
CA LYS A 527 8.31 6.39 -27.79
C LYS A 527 7.32 7.22 -28.63
N ARG A 528 6.01 7.14 -28.33
CA ARG A 528 5.02 8.02 -28.95
C ARG A 528 5.31 9.46 -28.55
N GLU A 529 5.68 10.29 -29.52
CA GLU A 529 5.62 11.74 -29.42
C GLU A 529 4.16 12.16 -29.15
N ARG A 530 3.95 13.18 -28.32
CA ARG A 530 2.60 13.67 -28.00
C ARG A 530 1.97 14.20 -29.29
N ALA A 531 0.82 13.66 -29.68
CA ALA A 531 0.05 14.15 -30.82
C ALA A 531 -0.41 15.59 -30.57
N THR A 532 -0.18 16.48 -31.53
CA THR A 532 -0.65 17.86 -31.52
C THR A 532 -2.17 17.90 -31.53
N GLU A 533 -2.79 18.64 -30.62
CA GLU A 533 -4.25 18.76 -30.54
C GLU A 533 -4.76 19.65 -31.68
N LEU A 534 -5.49 19.06 -32.64
CA LEU A 534 -6.01 19.78 -33.82
C LEU A 534 -7.40 20.39 -33.59
N VAL A 535 -8.10 19.95 -32.55
CA VAL A 535 -9.50 20.35 -32.27
C VAL A 535 -9.70 20.61 -30.78
N ARG A 536 -10.62 21.52 -30.47
CA ARG A 536 -11.09 21.80 -29.11
C ARG A 536 -12.57 21.48 -28.99
N ILE A 537 -12.99 21.08 -27.79
CA ILE A 537 -14.38 20.86 -27.43
C ILE A 537 -14.87 22.01 -26.55
N ASP A 538 -15.91 22.71 -27.00
CA ASP A 538 -16.58 23.76 -26.24
C ASP A 538 -17.96 23.26 -25.78
N ARG A 539 -18.31 23.50 -24.50
CA ARG A 539 -19.65 23.16 -23.99
C ARG A 539 -20.69 24.11 -24.57
N GLU A 540 -21.76 23.57 -25.14
CA GLU A 540 -22.84 24.35 -25.74
C GLU A 540 -24.02 24.41 -24.74
N GLN A 541 -23.92 25.35 -23.78
CA GLN A 541 -24.87 25.48 -22.68
C GLN A 541 -26.30 25.80 -23.15
N ALA A 542 -26.45 26.52 -24.26
CA ALA A 542 -27.75 26.95 -24.79
C ALA A 542 -28.57 25.81 -25.41
N ARG A 543 -27.93 24.70 -25.82
CA ARG A 543 -28.57 23.58 -26.54
C ARG A 543 -28.34 22.21 -25.91
N THR A 544 -27.91 22.20 -24.65
CA THR A 544 -27.61 20.99 -23.86
C THR A 544 -26.73 20.00 -24.64
N GLY A 545 -25.48 20.38 -24.89
CA GLY A 545 -24.53 19.55 -25.62
C GLY A 545 -23.13 20.14 -25.73
N PHE A 546 -22.47 19.89 -26.85
CA PHE A 546 -21.09 20.34 -27.11
C PHE A 546 -20.87 20.72 -28.57
N SER A 547 -19.81 21.48 -28.81
CA SER A 547 -19.32 21.78 -30.15
C SER A 547 -17.85 21.44 -30.29
N ILE A 548 -17.47 20.99 -31.48
CA ILE A 548 -16.09 20.74 -31.87
C ILE A 548 -15.69 21.82 -32.85
N VAL A 549 -14.60 22.51 -32.51
CA VAL A 549 -14.06 23.64 -33.26
C VAL A 549 -12.55 23.43 -33.48
N PRO A 550 -11.97 24.01 -34.55
CA PRO A 550 -10.53 23.99 -34.77
C PRO A 550 -9.78 24.74 -33.65
N VAL A 551 -8.54 24.34 -33.38
CA VAL A 551 -7.65 25.16 -32.53
C VAL A 551 -7.27 26.46 -33.23
N ALA A 552 -6.94 27.50 -32.46
CA ALA A 552 -6.50 28.78 -33.02
C ALA A 552 -5.22 28.58 -33.84
N GLY A 553 -5.20 29.08 -35.08
CA GLY A 553 -4.07 28.89 -35.99
C GLY A 553 -3.98 27.48 -36.60
N LEU A 554 -5.09 26.72 -36.66
CA LEU A 554 -5.09 25.36 -37.24
C LEU A 554 -4.44 25.31 -38.63
N SER A 555 -4.64 26.31 -39.49
CA SER A 555 -3.99 26.37 -40.80
C SER A 555 -2.46 26.43 -40.72
N ASP A 556 -1.91 27.13 -39.72
CA ASP A 556 -0.46 27.24 -39.51
C ASP A 556 0.10 25.94 -38.92
N VAL A 557 -0.63 25.31 -38.00
CA VAL A 557 -0.29 23.99 -37.44
C VAL A 557 -0.30 22.91 -38.53
N MET A 558 -1.33 22.93 -39.38
CA MET A 558 -1.43 22.00 -40.50
C MET A 558 -0.29 22.17 -41.51
N ALA A 559 0.11 23.42 -41.80
CA ALA A 559 1.26 23.71 -42.66
C ALA A 559 2.61 23.31 -42.03
N GLY A 560 2.76 23.48 -40.71
CA GLY A 560 3.97 23.13 -39.97
C GLY A 560 4.19 21.62 -39.78
N GLU A 561 3.12 20.83 -39.79
CA GLU A 561 3.15 19.37 -39.58
C GLU A 561 2.82 18.55 -40.84
N ASP A 562 2.74 19.20 -42.01
CA ASP A 562 2.41 18.57 -43.31
C ASP A 562 1.09 17.76 -43.29
N ILE A 563 0.10 18.29 -42.56
CA ILE A 563 -1.22 17.68 -42.36
C ILE A 563 -2.16 18.15 -43.47
N THR A 564 -2.75 17.22 -44.20
CA THR A 564 -3.72 17.51 -45.28
C THR A 564 -5.15 17.13 -44.89
N LEU A 565 -6.13 17.84 -45.48
CA LEU A 565 -7.56 17.49 -45.37
C LEU A 565 -7.91 16.40 -46.39
N PRO A 566 -8.84 15.49 -46.09
CA PRO A 566 -9.75 15.54 -44.94
C PRO A 566 -9.19 14.96 -43.63
N LEU A 567 -9.66 15.50 -42.50
CA LEU A 567 -9.39 14.97 -41.15
C LEU A 567 -10.59 14.15 -40.68
N THR A 568 -10.36 12.97 -40.11
CA THR A 568 -11.44 12.17 -39.49
C THR A 568 -11.44 12.38 -37.98
N ILE A 569 -12.58 12.80 -37.43
CA ILE A 569 -12.77 12.97 -35.99
C ILE A 569 -13.74 11.90 -35.52
N GLU A 570 -13.25 10.99 -34.68
CA GLU A 570 -14.06 9.99 -33.98
C GLU A 570 -14.43 10.51 -32.59
N ILE A 571 -15.71 10.48 -32.27
CA ILE A 571 -16.26 11.03 -31.04
C ILE A 571 -17.04 9.92 -30.35
N GLU A 572 -16.73 9.70 -29.08
CA GLU A 572 -17.43 8.76 -28.22
C GLU A 572 -17.91 9.52 -26.98
N THR A 573 -19.19 9.38 -26.63
CA THR A 573 -19.79 10.08 -25.49
C THR A 573 -20.39 9.12 -24.47
N ALA A 574 -20.55 9.58 -23.23
CA ALA A 574 -21.26 8.87 -22.18
C ALA A 574 -21.66 9.85 -21.08
N TYR A 575 -22.72 9.56 -20.32
CA TYR A 575 -22.95 10.29 -19.08
C TYR A 575 -22.03 9.78 -17.96
N LEU A 576 -21.57 10.69 -17.11
CA LEU A 576 -20.76 10.36 -15.94
C LEU A 576 -21.52 9.41 -15.02
N SER A 577 -20.98 8.21 -14.83
CA SER A 577 -21.47 7.25 -13.86
C SER A 577 -20.71 7.36 -12.54
N VAL A 578 -21.30 6.85 -11.46
CA VAL A 578 -20.69 6.81 -10.12
C VAL A 578 -19.35 6.06 -10.11
N GLY A 579 -19.12 5.17 -11.07
CA GLY A 579 -17.87 4.43 -11.23
C GLY A 579 -16.73 5.22 -11.90
N GLY A 580 -16.93 6.50 -12.20
CA GLY A 580 -15.94 7.40 -12.79
C GLY A 580 -15.79 7.28 -14.31
N ASN A 581 -14.92 8.12 -14.87
CA ASN A 581 -14.84 8.37 -16.31
C ASN A 581 -14.63 7.11 -17.17
N ALA A 582 -13.73 6.21 -16.75
CA ALA A 582 -13.41 5.01 -17.53
C ALA A 582 -14.54 3.98 -17.54
N ARG A 583 -15.38 3.96 -16.50
CA ARG A 583 -16.53 3.05 -16.40
C ARG A 583 -17.76 3.61 -17.12
N SER A 584 -17.89 4.93 -17.16
CA SER A 584 -19.01 5.63 -17.80
C SER A 584 -19.24 5.20 -19.27
N PHE A 585 -18.17 5.02 -20.06
CA PHE A 585 -18.28 4.54 -21.44
C PHE A 585 -18.70 3.06 -21.56
N LYS A 586 -18.47 2.25 -20.52
CA LYS A 586 -18.90 0.85 -20.46
C LYS A 586 -20.33 0.71 -19.96
N ASP A 587 -20.74 1.63 -19.09
CA ASP A 587 -22.09 1.69 -18.51
C ASP A 587 -23.10 2.35 -19.47
N TYR A 588 -22.64 2.91 -20.61
CA TYR A 588 -23.52 3.48 -21.64
C TYR A 588 -24.52 2.45 -22.17
N THR A 589 -25.77 2.86 -22.29
CA THR A 589 -26.84 2.11 -22.95
C THR A 589 -27.56 2.98 -23.99
N PRO A 590 -28.12 2.40 -25.07
CA PRO A 590 -28.92 3.18 -26.04
C PRO A 590 -30.15 3.90 -25.48
N ILE A 591 -30.54 3.59 -24.23
CA ILE A 591 -31.62 4.28 -23.52
C ILE A 591 -31.16 5.66 -23.01
N ASP A 592 -29.86 5.83 -22.75
CA ASP A 592 -29.30 7.11 -22.27
C ASP A 592 -29.42 8.20 -23.33
N PHE A 593 -29.00 7.89 -24.56
CA PHE A 593 -29.16 8.65 -25.81
C PHE A 593 -28.64 7.80 -26.97
N ASP A 594 -28.93 8.23 -28.20
CA ASP A 594 -28.44 7.64 -29.44
C ASP A 594 -28.23 8.73 -30.51
N PHE A 595 -27.03 8.80 -31.08
CA PHE A 595 -26.67 9.73 -32.17
C PHE A 595 -27.48 9.53 -33.46
N SER A 596 -28.08 8.37 -33.67
CA SER A 596 -28.88 8.08 -34.87
C SER A 596 -30.33 8.59 -34.77
N SER A 597 -30.83 8.88 -33.57
CA SER A 597 -32.26 9.16 -33.36
C SER A 597 -32.58 10.28 -32.38
N THR A 598 -31.78 10.49 -31.33
CA THR A 598 -32.10 11.42 -30.23
C THR A 598 -31.21 12.66 -30.19
N ILE A 599 -30.00 12.60 -30.75
CA ILE A 599 -29.04 13.71 -30.74
C ILE A 599 -29.02 14.39 -32.11
N GLY A 600 -29.28 15.71 -32.12
CA GLY A 600 -29.16 16.54 -33.31
C GLY A 600 -27.71 16.95 -33.57
N VAL A 601 -27.23 16.76 -34.80
CA VAL A 601 -25.89 17.16 -35.23
C VAL A 601 -25.97 18.22 -36.33
N GLU A 602 -25.42 19.40 -36.07
CA GLU A 602 -25.36 20.53 -37.00
C GLU A 602 -23.91 20.86 -37.38
N ILE A 603 -23.67 21.24 -38.63
CA ILE A 603 -22.32 21.60 -39.13
C ILE A 603 -22.36 22.99 -39.72
N THR A 604 -21.42 23.85 -39.33
CA THR A 604 -21.29 25.23 -39.82
C THR A 604 -19.82 25.54 -40.15
N PRO A 605 -19.50 26.18 -41.30
CA PRO A 605 -20.38 26.48 -42.43
C PRO A 605 -20.83 25.21 -43.17
N GLU A 606 -21.87 25.34 -44.01
CA GLU A 606 -22.37 24.21 -44.79
C GLU A 606 -21.23 23.58 -45.63
N LYS A 607 -21.17 22.24 -45.63
CA LYS A 607 -20.13 21.44 -46.30
C LYS A 607 -18.70 21.64 -45.75
N ALA A 608 -18.53 22.20 -44.56
CA ALA A 608 -17.23 22.22 -43.89
C ALA A 608 -16.79 20.84 -43.38
N ALA A 609 -17.76 19.99 -43.09
CA ALA A 609 -17.54 18.61 -42.67
C ALA A 609 -18.72 17.71 -43.11
N LYS A 610 -18.47 16.41 -43.15
CA LYS A 610 -19.44 15.37 -43.53
C LYS A 610 -19.53 14.33 -42.42
N VAL A 611 -20.75 14.01 -41.97
CA VAL A 611 -20.96 12.91 -41.02
C VAL A 611 -20.80 11.58 -41.75
N LEU A 612 -19.90 10.72 -41.25
CA LEU A 612 -19.65 9.38 -41.78
C LEU A 612 -20.43 8.30 -41.01
N THR A 613 -20.59 8.47 -39.69
CA THR A 613 -21.29 7.49 -38.85
C THR A 613 -21.99 8.18 -37.68
N GLN A 614 -23.24 7.80 -37.45
CA GLN A 614 -24.05 8.15 -36.28
C GLN A 614 -24.70 6.88 -35.76
N ASN A 615 -24.21 6.33 -34.66
CA ASN A 615 -24.79 5.12 -34.08
C ASN A 615 -24.48 5.03 -32.58
N GLY A 616 -25.52 4.92 -31.77
CA GLY A 616 -25.39 4.79 -30.32
C GLY A 616 -24.65 5.99 -29.73
N ASN A 617 -23.56 5.73 -29.02
CA ASN A 617 -22.73 6.77 -28.42
C ASN A 617 -21.55 7.23 -29.29
N LYS A 618 -21.53 6.87 -30.58
CA LYS A 618 -20.44 7.18 -31.49
C LYS A 618 -20.88 8.08 -32.64
N LEU A 619 -20.08 9.11 -32.88
CA LEU A 619 -20.20 10.04 -33.99
C LEU A 619 -18.84 10.13 -34.71
N VAL A 620 -18.82 9.92 -36.03
CA VAL A 620 -17.63 10.06 -36.86
C VAL A 620 -17.86 11.12 -37.90
N VAL A 621 -16.98 12.11 -37.97
CA VAL A 621 -17.08 13.26 -38.87
C VAL A 621 -15.79 13.44 -39.67
N GLU A 622 -15.93 13.62 -40.98
CA GLU A 622 -14.86 13.95 -41.91
C GLU A 622 -14.86 15.47 -42.16
N VAL A 623 -13.84 16.16 -41.66
CA VAL A 623 -13.64 17.60 -41.86
C VAL A 623 -12.98 17.84 -43.21
N GLN A 624 -13.58 18.71 -44.01
CA GLN A 624 -13.16 19.02 -45.38
C GLN A 624 -12.57 20.42 -45.52
N LYS A 625 -12.76 21.29 -44.51
CA LYS A 625 -12.24 22.67 -44.49
C LYS A 625 -11.61 22.97 -43.12
N PRO A 626 -10.55 23.82 -43.04
CA PRO A 626 -9.92 24.18 -41.78
C PRO A 626 -10.87 24.94 -40.83
N GLU A 627 -11.79 25.71 -41.40
CA GLU A 627 -12.84 26.40 -40.65
C GLU A 627 -14.09 25.51 -40.58
N PHE A 628 -14.39 25.00 -39.39
CA PHE A 628 -15.57 24.18 -39.14
C PHE A 628 -16.07 24.31 -37.69
N LYS A 629 -17.36 24.06 -37.48
CA LYS A 629 -18.00 23.88 -36.17
C LYS A 629 -18.99 22.72 -36.31
N VAL A 630 -18.79 21.65 -35.54
CA VAL A 630 -19.75 20.54 -35.42
C VAL A 630 -20.44 20.67 -34.07
N VAL A 631 -21.77 20.81 -34.05
CA VAL A 631 -22.55 20.94 -32.81
C VAL A 631 -23.39 19.67 -32.62
N ALA A 632 -23.23 19.01 -31.48
CA ALA A 632 -24.10 17.92 -31.04
C ALA A 632 -24.98 18.42 -29.89
N SER A 633 -26.30 18.28 -30.02
CA SER A 633 -27.30 18.84 -29.10
C SER A 633 -28.44 17.86 -28.81
N GLY A 634 -29.11 18.02 -27.66
CA GLY A 634 -30.18 17.11 -27.22
C GLY A 634 -29.79 16.16 -26.10
N PHE A 635 -28.68 16.41 -25.40
CA PHE A 635 -28.31 15.66 -24.20
C PHE A 635 -29.11 16.13 -22.98
N ASP A 636 -29.22 15.26 -21.98
CA ASP A 636 -29.88 15.53 -20.71
C ASP A 636 -29.10 16.60 -19.93
N ARG A 637 -29.79 17.68 -19.55
CA ARG A 637 -29.22 18.81 -18.80
C ARG A 637 -28.89 18.48 -17.35
N HIS A 638 -29.42 17.39 -16.80
CA HIS A 638 -29.25 17.00 -15.39
C HIS A 638 -28.15 15.97 -15.20
N ARG A 639 -27.48 15.53 -16.27
CA ARG A 639 -26.40 14.55 -16.23
C ARG A 639 -25.12 15.12 -16.84
N ASP A 640 -24.00 14.90 -16.17
CA ASP A 640 -22.70 15.33 -16.69
C ASP A 640 -22.32 14.50 -17.92
N LEU A 641 -22.02 15.15 -19.03
CA LEU A 641 -21.61 14.51 -20.28
C LEU A 641 -20.08 14.41 -20.37
N LEU A 642 -19.58 13.20 -20.60
CA LEU A 642 -18.20 12.90 -20.95
C LEU A 642 -18.06 12.76 -22.46
N ILE A 643 -16.99 13.33 -22.99
CA ILE A 643 -16.71 13.35 -24.43
C ILE A 643 -15.26 12.93 -24.62
N LYS A 644 -15.06 11.93 -25.47
CA LYS A 644 -13.75 11.45 -25.87
C LYS A 644 -13.60 11.64 -27.38
N THR A 645 -12.52 12.27 -27.79
CA THR A 645 -12.25 12.56 -29.21
C THR A 645 -10.92 11.96 -29.64
N GLU A 646 -10.90 11.36 -30.82
CA GLU A 646 -9.70 10.87 -31.48
C GLU A 646 -9.67 11.45 -32.89
N VAL A 647 -8.62 12.22 -33.21
CA VAL A 647 -8.41 12.78 -34.54
C VAL A 647 -7.45 11.89 -35.30
N LYS A 648 -7.87 11.47 -36.49
CA LYS A 648 -7.07 10.74 -37.45
C LYS A 648 -6.79 11.66 -38.63
N VAL A 649 -5.52 12.00 -38.81
CA VAL A 649 -5.03 12.65 -40.03
C VAL A 649 -5.02 11.59 -41.13
N GLY A 650 -5.56 11.91 -42.32
CA GLY A 650 -5.55 11.00 -43.47
C GLY A 650 -4.13 10.54 -43.79
N GLY A 651 -3.99 9.24 -44.08
CA GLY A 651 -2.72 8.59 -44.44
C GLY A 651 -2.38 8.66 -45.92
#